data_AF-A0A3D9DET9-F1
#
_entry.id   AF-A0A3D9DET9-F1
#
_cell.length_a   1.000
_cell.length_b   1.000
_cell.length_c   1.000
_cell.angle_alpha   90.00
_cell.angle_beta   90.00
_cell.angle_gamma   90.00
#
_symmetry.space_group_name_H-M   'P 1'
#
loop_
_entity.id
_entity.type
_entity.pdbx_description
1 polymer ?
#
loop_
_entity_poly.entity_id
_entity_poly.type
_entity_poly.pdbx_seq_one_letter_code
_entity_poly.pdbx_strand_id
1 'polypeptide(L)'
;MHPEVTSDKRGKCPKCGMELVEKENHQHAVVEEPKTDQSVFKRNSENGKVTFGGKTVRYDLYVKDTIVNFTGKKRRAIAINGKLQAPTLYFTEGDTAEIYLHNMLKENTGLHWHGVILPNEHDGVPYLTTKPVKPGETHLYKFRVSQNGTYWYHSHEALQEQIGMNGILVFNKREGDPKPSYNAEIPVLLGDWSDEDPMQIARRLHMANTDWYAIKKNAVQSYWEAIKSGNFGTKALNEWKRMEAMDVSDVYYDKFLINGLPSSDYSNLKAGDKVRLRVANGGSSTYFWLNYGGGKIKVVGNDGNDVVPVEVDRLIIGVSETYDIEVTIPENKSFEFRSTSEDRVGHASLWLGSGEKVEAPNLPRLLLFEGMKMMNGMMEMSGNMKPMNMTMSNQMMDMNEVMYPELPESQRKMTMKHMNEMMGVKTKEADHSKATSGASAAGHESHSGMDMKENKTIKRLSYNLLKSPEKTVLPDENVRALKFTLEGNMNHYLWTLDNKTVTETDKILVKKGEVLRITMYNNSMMRHPMHLHGHDFRLINSKGEYSPLKNVVDIMPMETTTIEFVANQDGDWFFHCHILYHMMAGMGRIFSYENSKPNPQLPDKKLAWKNFLKDNRMVSSMAMLDIASNKVHAETMTMFGPRWANLNEFHSNWDFDHFEGNVKVGRFLGKFQWALPYAGFRIQKNHEIMERQMAEDMGMEFHGKKTWFGQQKASKDKYAFMVGLQYLLPMLITADASVDHNGKVLLELSREDIPISRRIRGNFSLNSDGEFSTGLRYIVRKWFSFSGNYDNEMGWGAGITLTY
;
A
#
# COMPACT_ATOMS: atom_id res chain seq x y z
N MET A 1 15.89 -3.92 73.05
CA MET A 1 15.49 -4.64 74.28
C MET A 1 14.57 -3.82 75.19
N HIS A 2 14.69 -2.49 75.26
CA HIS A 2 13.73 -1.61 75.93
C HIS A 2 13.23 -0.51 74.97
N PRO A 3 12.23 -0.79 74.12
CA PRO A 3 11.78 0.15 73.07
C PRO A 3 11.14 1.44 73.61
N GLU A 4 10.75 1.45 74.88
CA GLU A 4 10.19 2.60 75.59
C GLU A 4 11.25 3.60 76.08
N VAL A 5 12.53 3.22 76.07
CA VAL A 5 13.62 4.08 76.54
C VAL A 5 14.18 4.86 75.36
N THR A 6 13.86 6.15 75.30
CA THR A 6 14.39 7.10 74.30
C THR A 6 15.08 8.26 74.99
N SER A 7 16.14 8.79 74.37
CA SER A 7 16.85 9.98 74.84
C SER A 7 17.34 10.80 73.64
N ASP A 8 17.35 12.11 73.81
CA ASP A 8 17.84 13.14 72.89
C ASP A 8 19.37 13.31 72.94
N LYS A 9 20.07 12.59 73.84
CA LYS A 9 21.53 12.60 73.97
C LYS A 9 22.08 11.17 73.97
N ARG A 10 23.28 10.98 73.40
CA ARG A 10 23.98 9.68 73.43
C ARG A 10 24.30 9.29 74.87
N GLY A 11 24.03 8.04 75.22
CA GLY A 11 24.20 7.53 76.59
C GLY A 11 23.88 6.04 76.71
N LYS A 12 23.88 5.53 77.94
CA LYS A 12 23.53 4.13 78.24
C LYS A 12 22.08 4.03 78.72
N CYS A 13 21.41 2.94 78.35
CA CYS A 13 20.06 2.62 78.80
C CYS A 13 20.04 2.47 80.33
N PRO A 14 19.22 3.23 81.07
CA PRO A 14 19.17 3.17 82.53
C PRO A 14 18.62 1.84 83.08
N LYS A 15 17.98 1.01 82.25
CA LYS A 15 17.42 -0.29 82.66
C LYS A 15 18.39 -1.47 82.46
N CYS A 16 19.26 -1.42 81.45
CA CYS A 16 20.14 -2.54 81.12
C CYS A 16 21.62 -2.17 80.97
N GLY A 17 21.98 -0.88 81.08
CA GLY A 17 23.35 -0.41 81.00
C GLY A 17 24.02 -0.48 79.61
N MET A 18 23.32 -0.98 78.59
CA MET A 18 23.81 -1.03 77.21
C MET A 18 23.74 0.35 76.53
N GLU A 19 24.61 0.60 75.56
CA GLU A 19 24.59 1.86 74.81
C GLU A 19 23.30 2.02 74.01
N LEU A 20 22.73 3.23 74.05
CA LEU A 20 21.59 3.60 73.24
C LEU A 20 22.05 3.81 71.80
N VAL A 21 21.42 3.09 70.88
CA VAL A 21 21.66 3.21 69.45
C VAL A 21 20.80 4.32 68.85
N GLU A 22 21.36 5.03 67.89
CA GLU A 22 20.69 6.11 67.18
C GLU A 22 19.50 5.54 66.40
N LYS A 23 18.30 6.06 66.69
CA LYS A 23 17.10 5.64 65.99
C LYS A 23 17.13 6.27 64.60
N GLU A 24 17.54 5.51 63.60
CA GLU A 24 17.41 5.94 62.21
C GLU A 24 15.94 6.26 61.95
N ASN A 25 15.67 7.53 61.62
CA ASN A 25 14.39 7.94 61.07
C ASN A 25 14.27 7.33 59.68
N HIS A 26 13.92 6.04 59.63
CA HIS A 26 13.00 5.58 58.62
C HIS A 26 11.67 6.26 58.91
N GLN A 27 11.58 7.52 58.49
CA GLN A 27 10.34 7.95 57.87
C GLN A 27 10.03 6.84 56.87
N HIS A 28 8.99 6.07 57.19
CA HIS A 28 8.08 5.67 56.15
C HIS A 28 7.83 6.94 55.35
N ALA A 29 8.63 7.12 54.28
CA ALA A 29 8.05 7.59 53.07
C ALA A 29 6.78 6.74 52.98
N VAL A 30 5.65 7.40 53.21
CA VAL A 30 4.53 7.19 52.32
C VAL A 30 5.22 7.17 50.96
N VAL A 31 5.52 5.95 50.50
CA VAL A 31 5.47 5.66 49.09
C VAL A 31 4.11 6.26 48.78
N GLU A 32 4.09 7.47 48.24
CA GLU A 32 3.04 7.77 47.31
C GLU A 32 3.04 6.51 46.47
N GLU A 33 2.02 5.68 46.67
CA GLU A 33 1.66 4.68 45.67
C GLU A 33 1.92 5.41 44.36
N PRO A 34 2.81 4.92 43.48
CA PRO A 34 3.03 5.58 42.22
C PRO A 34 1.63 5.80 41.69
N LYS A 35 1.21 7.09 41.61
CA LYS A 35 -0.19 7.47 41.45
C LYS A 35 -0.76 6.48 40.47
N THR A 36 -1.64 5.59 40.97
CA THR A 36 -2.11 4.39 40.27
C THR A 36 -1.84 4.52 38.80
N ASP A 37 -0.89 3.75 38.28
CA ASP A 37 -0.44 3.76 36.89
C ASP A 37 -1.68 3.80 35.98
N GLN A 38 -2.13 5.01 35.64
CA GLN A 38 -3.35 5.24 34.87
C GLN A 38 -2.97 5.14 33.39
N SER A 39 -2.31 4.03 33.06
CA SER A 39 -2.55 3.40 31.78
C SER A 39 -4.04 3.08 31.73
N VAL A 40 -4.81 3.94 31.06
CA VAL A 40 -6.27 3.80 30.88
C VAL A 40 -6.64 2.51 30.13
N PHE A 41 -5.67 1.83 29.51
CA PHE A 41 -5.88 0.50 28.97
C PHE A 41 -5.94 -0.57 30.05
N LYS A 42 -7.12 -1.17 30.23
CA LYS A 42 -7.27 -2.48 30.91
C LYS A 42 -6.48 -3.61 30.22
N ARG A 43 -6.13 -3.42 28.94
CA ARG A 43 -5.56 -4.43 28.05
C ARG A 43 -4.17 -3.97 27.60
N ASN A 44 -3.15 -4.81 27.73
CA ASN A 44 -1.82 -4.58 27.16
C ASN A 44 -0.97 -3.44 27.77
N SER A 45 -1.25 -2.98 28.99
CA SER A 45 -0.43 -1.96 29.67
C SER A 45 1.03 -2.39 29.93
N GLU A 46 1.28 -3.71 30.06
CA GLU A 46 2.60 -4.27 30.39
C GLU A 46 3.30 -5.05 29.25
N ASN A 47 3.23 -4.60 27.99
CA ASN A 47 3.89 -5.26 26.84
C ASN A 47 3.45 -6.72 26.61
N GLY A 48 2.16 -6.99 26.78
CA GLY A 48 1.66 -8.37 26.69
C GLY A 48 2.13 -9.28 27.81
N LYS A 49 2.66 -8.75 28.92
CA LYS A 49 2.76 -9.51 30.16
C LYS A 49 1.37 -9.76 30.71
N VAL A 50 1.17 -11.01 31.11
CA VAL A 50 -0.07 -11.49 31.69
C VAL A 50 0.29 -12.12 33.03
N THR A 51 -0.32 -11.63 34.12
CA THR A 51 -0.04 -12.10 35.49
C THR A 51 -0.76 -13.40 35.83
N PHE A 52 -1.72 -13.82 35.00
CA PHE A 52 -2.49 -15.04 35.16
C PHE A 52 -2.07 -16.15 34.19
N GLY A 53 -2.25 -17.39 34.64
CA GLY A 53 -1.93 -18.63 33.92
C GLY A 53 -2.98 -19.05 32.88
N GLY A 54 -2.57 -19.94 31.98
CA GLY A 54 -3.43 -20.68 31.04
C GLY A 54 -2.62 -21.82 30.43
N LYS A 55 -3.16 -22.57 29.48
CA LYS A 55 -2.50 -23.79 28.98
C LYS A 55 -1.45 -23.45 27.92
N THR A 56 -0.51 -24.37 27.70
CA THR A 56 0.34 -24.32 26.51
C THR A 56 -0.41 -24.97 25.36
N VAL A 57 -0.58 -24.25 24.26
CA VAL A 57 -1.24 -24.74 23.05
C VAL A 57 -0.21 -24.82 21.95
N ARG A 58 -0.04 -26.02 21.40
CA ARG A 58 0.95 -26.32 20.38
C ARG A 58 0.30 -26.50 19.00
N TYR A 59 0.92 -25.90 17.99
CA TYR A 59 0.62 -26.17 16.58
C TYR A 59 1.91 -26.49 15.81
N ASP A 60 1.81 -27.45 14.89
CA ASP A 60 2.86 -27.75 13.91
C ASP A 60 2.33 -27.37 12.51
N LEU A 61 3.05 -26.45 11.86
CA LEU A 61 2.70 -25.88 10.56
C LEU A 61 3.73 -26.36 9.54
N TYR A 62 3.33 -27.28 8.68
CA TYR A 62 4.15 -27.81 7.59
C TYR A 62 3.87 -27.01 6.32
N VAL A 63 4.87 -26.24 5.89
CA VAL A 63 4.78 -25.36 4.71
C VAL A 63 5.32 -26.08 3.49
N LYS A 64 4.49 -26.25 2.46
CA LYS A 64 4.87 -26.98 1.25
C LYS A 64 4.28 -26.34 -0.01
N ASP A 65 5.00 -26.49 -1.12
CA ASP A 65 4.47 -26.23 -2.45
C ASP A 65 3.23 -27.10 -2.74
N THR A 66 2.22 -26.48 -3.34
CA THR A 66 1.05 -27.15 -3.88
C THR A 66 0.70 -26.58 -5.27
N ILE A 67 -0.26 -27.20 -5.93
CA ILE A 67 -0.77 -26.77 -7.23
C ILE A 67 -2.27 -26.51 -7.10
N VAL A 68 -2.71 -25.32 -7.51
CA VAL A 68 -4.12 -24.92 -7.55
C VAL A 68 -4.59 -24.68 -8.98
N ASN A 69 -5.89 -24.63 -9.18
CA ASN A 69 -6.51 -24.49 -10.50
C ASN A 69 -7.82 -23.68 -10.46
N PHE A 70 -7.78 -22.44 -9.98
CA PHE A 70 -8.98 -21.60 -9.86
C PHE A 70 -9.49 -21.05 -11.20
N THR A 71 -8.64 -21.02 -12.23
CA THR A 71 -8.88 -20.37 -13.52
C THR A 71 -8.94 -21.34 -14.70
N GLY A 72 -8.77 -22.64 -14.46
CA GLY A 72 -8.51 -23.64 -15.49
C GLY A 72 -7.03 -23.80 -15.84
N LYS A 73 -6.12 -23.00 -15.25
CA LYS A 73 -4.67 -23.18 -15.34
C LYS A 73 -4.08 -23.65 -14.01
N LYS A 74 -3.28 -24.72 -14.07
CA LYS A 74 -2.47 -25.20 -12.93
C LYS A 74 -1.40 -24.16 -12.58
N ARG A 75 -1.34 -23.75 -11.33
CA ARG A 75 -0.39 -22.74 -10.81
C ARG A 75 0.15 -23.14 -9.45
N ARG A 76 1.41 -22.75 -9.20
CA ARG A 76 2.08 -22.94 -7.91
C ARG A 76 1.35 -22.12 -6.85
N ALA A 77 1.11 -22.73 -5.70
CA ALA A 77 0.70 -22.06 -4.48
C ALA A 77 1.52 -22.61 -3.31
N ILE A 78 1.46 -21.96 -2.16
CA ILE A 78 2.00 -22.46 -0.90
C ILE A 78 0.82 -22.86 -0.02
N ALA A 79 0.89 -24.06 0.54
CA ALA A 79 -0.10 -24.56 1.49
C ALA A 79 0.55 -24.85 2.83
N ILE A 80 -0.21 -24.61 3.91
CA ILE A 80 0.16 -24.98 5.27
C ILE A 80 -0.74 -26.15 5.68
N ASN A 81 -0.13 -27.26 6.11
CA ASN A 81 -0.85 -28.49 6.47
C ASN A 81 -1.81 -28.97 5.36
N GLY A 82 -1.41 -28.79 4.09
CA GLY A 82 -2.18 -29.21 2.92
C GLY A 82 -3.40 -28.35 2.61
N LYS A 83 -3.60 -27.21 3.28
CA LYS A 83 -4.72 -26.29 3.06
C LYS A 83 -4.28 -24.97 2.45
N LEU A 84 -5.13 -24.48 1.55
CA LEU A 84 -5.13 -23.12 1.03
C LEU A 84 -6.54 -22.57 1.27
N GLN A 85 -6.77 -21.64 2.20
CA GLN A 85 -5.78 -20.95 3.06
C GLN A 85 -5.34 -21.80 4.27
N ALA A 86 -4.34 -21.32 5.01
CA ALA A 86 -3.78 -22.03 6.14
C ALA A 86 -4.81 -22.27 7.27
N PRO A 87 -4.61 -23.28 8.15
CA PRO A 87 -5.55 -23.58 9.22
C PRO A 87 -5.78 -22.40 10.17
N THR A 88 -7.03 -22.17 10.58
CA THR A 88 -7.31 -21.23 11.67
C THR A 88 -6.71 -21.74 12.97
N LEU A 89 -5.91 -20.91 13.65
CA LEU A 89 -5.31 -21.24 14.94
C LEU A 89 -6.14 -20.62 16.06
N TYR A 90 -6.39 -21.40 17.11
CA TYR A 90 -7.21 -20.97 18.23
C TYR A 90 -6.40 -21.01 19.52
N PHE A 91 -6.43 -19.90 20.24
CA PHE A 91 -5.87 -19.78 21.59
C PHE A 91 -6.90 -19.11 22.50
N THR A 92 -6.67 -19.13 23.79
CA THR A 92 -7.41 -18.32 24.76
C THR A 92 -6.47 -17.29 25.38
N GLU A 93 -6.97 -16.10 25.72
CA GLU A 93 -6.20 -15.12 26.48
C GLU A 93 -5.63 -15.75 27.76
N GLY A 94 -4.33 -15.61 27.96
CA GLY A 94 -3.58 -16.30 28.99
C GLY A 94 -3.06 -17.68 28.58
N ASP A 95 -3.18 -18.14 27.34
CA ASP A 95 -2.44 -19.32 26.88
C ASP A 95 -0.98 -18.96 26.53
N THR A 96 -0.11 -19.97 26.50
CA THR A 96 1.21 -19.87 25.86
C THR A 96 1.11 -20.52 24.49
N ALA A 97 1.36 -19.75 23.43
CA ALA A 97 1.43 -20.27 22.08
C ALA A 97 2.81 -20.88 21.82
N GLU A 98 2.84 -22.13 21.33
CA GLU A 98 4.03 -22.79 20.81
C GLU A 98 3.78 -23.25 19.37
N ILE A 99 4.33 -22.53 18.40
CA ILE A 99 4.05 -22.77 16.98
C ILE A 99 5.34 -23.15 16.27
N TYR A 100 5.39 -24.39 15.79
CA TYR A 100 6.52 -24.95 15.05
C TYR A 100 6.27 -24.79 13.55
N LEU A 101 7.05 -23.94 12.90
CA LEU A 101 7.04 -23.73 11.46
C LEU A 101 8.07 -24.64 10.80
N HIS A 102 7.62 -25.68 10.12
CA HIS A 102 8.46 -26.62 9.38
C HIS A 102 8.54 -26.17 7.91
N ASN A 103 9.69 -25.64 7.49
CA ASN A 103 9.89 -25.20 6.11
C ASN A 103 10.22 -26.40 5.21
N MET A 104 9.25 -26.86 4.43
CA MET A 104 9.45 -27.91 3.40
C MET A 104 9.56 -27.34 1.97
N LEU A 105 9.70 -26.03 1.84
CA LEU A 105 9.94 -25.35 0.56
C LEU A 105 11.41 -25.46 0.15
N LYS A 106 11.70 -25.04 -1.08
CA LYS A 106 13.07 -24.86 -1.60
C LYS A 106 13.60 -23.43 -1.43
N GLU A 107 12.83 -22.57 -0.79
CA GLU A 107 13.10 -21.17 -0.53
C GLU A 107 12.94 -20.87 0.97
N ASN A 108 13.46 -19.73 1.43
CA ASN A 108 13.23 -19.26 2.79
C ASN A 108 11.74 -19.04 3.03
N THR A 109 11.33 -19.02 4.29
CA THR A 109 9.98 -18.62 4.68
C THR A 109 9.97 -18.04 6.10
N GLY A 110 8.82 -17.54 6.51
CA GLY A 110 8.58 -16.95 7.82
C GLY A 110 7.09 -16.68 8.00
N LEU A 111 6.68 -16.38 9.23
CA LEU A 111 5.32 -15.97 9.56
C LEU A 111 5.37 -14.77 10.49
N HIS A 112 4.66 -13.72 10.10
CA HIS A 112 4.30 -12.60 10.94
C HIS A 112 2.92 -12.81 11.55
N TRP A 113 2.78 -12.43 12.81
CA TRP A 113 1.55 -12.54 13.60
C TRP A 113 0.86 -11.17 13.63
N HIS A 114 0.05 -10.92 12.62
CA HIS A 114 -0.50 -9.60 12.36
C HIS A 114 -1.41 -9.11 13.48
N GLY A 115 -1.08 -7.95 14.04
CA GLY A 115 -1.81 -7.32 15.15
C GLY A 115 -1.55 -7.94 16.53
N VAL A 116 -0.65 -8.93 16.62
CA VAL A 116 -0.33 -9.59 17.89
C VAL A 116 0.76 -8.84 18.63
N ILE A 117 0.54 -8.62 19.93
CA ILE A 117 1.53 -8.09 20.85
C ILE A 117 2.36 -9.26 21.41
N LEU A 118 3.65 -9.29 21.05
CA LEU A 118 4.56 -10.39 21.36
C LEU A 118 6.01 -9.89 21.53
N PRO A 119 6.94 -10.71 22.05
CA PRO A 119 8.36 -10.38 22.05
C PRO A 119 8.91 -10.22 20.63
N ASN A 120 9.70 -9.17 20.41
CA ASN A 120 10.17 -8.77 19.08
C ASN A 120 10.83 -9.90 18.28
N GLU A 121 11.60 -10.78 18.92
CA GLU A 121 12.25 -11.90 18.24
C GLU A 121 11.30 -12.90 17.56
N HIS A 122 10.02 -12.89 17.93
CA HIS A 122 8.96 -13.75 17.38
C HIS A 122 8.04 -13.02 16.37
N ASP A 123 8.33 -11.77 16.02
CA ASP A 123 7.49 -10.95 15.15
C ASP A 123 7.48 -11.39 13.68
N GLY A 124 8.54 -12.01 13.18
CA GLY A 124 8.51 -12.72 11.90
C GLY A 124 8.89 -11.91 10.66
N VAL A 125 9.58 -10.78 10.81
CA VAL A 125 10.15 -10.01 9.67
C VAL A 125 11.61 -10.43 9.46
N PRO A 126 11.94 -11.10 8.34
CA PRO A 126 13.29 -11.56 8.05
C PRO A 126 14.34 -10.44 8.13
N TYR A 127 15.44 -10.72 8.81
CA TYR A 127 16.58 -9.81 9.00
C TYR A 127 16.31 -8.51 9.77
N LEU A 128 15.06 -8.25 10.19
CA LEU A 128 14.70 -7.12 11.04
C LEU A 128 14.38 -7.58 12.46
N THR A 129 13.45 -8.53 12.60
CA THR A 129 12.95 -9.00 13.90
C THR A 129 13.21 -10.48 14.12
N THR A 130 13.15 -11.29 13.06
CA THR A 130 13.37 -12.74 13.14
C THR A 130 14.35 -13.20 12.05
N LYS A 131 15.09 -14.27 12.30
CA LYS A 131 15.94 -14.87 11.26
C LYS A 131 15.06 -15.51 10.17
N PRO A 132 15.51 -15.54 8.90
CA PRO A 132 14.83 -16.33 7.87
C PRO A 132 14.84 -17.82 8.23
N VAL A 133 13.73 -18.52 8.01
CA VAL A 133 13.64 -19.97 8.20
C VAL A 133 14.06 -20.66 6.91
N LYS A 134 15.23 -21.31 6.91
CA LYS A 134 15.82 -21.89 5.69
C LYS A 134 15.09 -23.16 5.25
N PRO A 135 15.23 -23.57 3.98
CA PRO A 135 14.75 -24.87 3.51
C PRO A 135 15.17 -26.03 4.42
N GLY A 136 14.20 -26.84 4.86
CA GLY A 136 14.42 -27.97 5.76
C GLY A 136 14.56 -27.62 7.25
N GLU A 137 14.53 -26.34 7.62
CA GLU A 137 14.60 -25.89 9.02
C GLU A 137 13.21 -25.89 9.67
N THR A 138 13.18 -26.15 10.98
CA THR A 138 12.02 -25.90 11.84
C THR A 138 12.30 -24.71 12.74
N HIS A 139 11.39 -23.73 12.77
CA HIS A 139 11.46 -22.57 13.65
C HIS A 139 10.34 -22.60 14.70
N LEU A 140 10.65 -22.25 15.94
CA LEU A 140 9.68 -22.15 17.03
C LEU A 140 9.33 -20.67 17.29
N TYR A 141 8.06 -20.32 17.12
CA TYR A 141 7.48 -19.11 17.68
C TYR A 141 6.88 -19.44 19.04
N LYS A 142 7.30 -18.73 20.09
CA LYS A 142 6.82 -18.96 21.45
C LYS A 142 6.53 -17.67 22.17
N PHE A 143 5.26 -17.40 22.44
CA PHE A 143 4.86 -16.17 23.13
C PHE A 143 3.61 -16.37 23.98
N ARG A 144 3.40 -15.44 24.90
CA ARG A 144 2.22 -15.40 25.76
C ARG A 144 1.08 -14.71 25.02
N VAL A 145 -0.11 -15.28 25.04
CA VAL A 145 -1.30 -14.64 24.47
C VAL A 145 -1.87 -13.67 25.49
N SER A 146 -1.69 -12.37 25.27
CA SER A 146 -2.18 -11.30 26.16
C SER A 146 -3.44 -10.60 25.65
N GLN A 147 -3.90 -10.99 24.47
CA GLN A 147 -5.04 -10.38 23.77
C GLN A 147 -6.11 -11.44 23.50
N ASN A 148 -7.30 -10.98 23.11
CA ASN A 148 -8.41 -11.75 22.54
C ASN A 148 -8.94 -11.03 21.28
N GLY A 149 -9.77 -11.67 20.46
CA GLY A 149 -10.28 -11.12 19.21
C GLY A 149 -9.79 -11.85 17.96
N THR A 150 -9.99 -11.21 16.80
CA THR A 150 -9.65 -11.76 15.48
C THR A 150 -8.39 -11.08 14.94
N TYR A 151 -7.39 -11.92 14.69
CA TYR A 151 -6.11 -11.59 14.09
C TYR A 151 -5.87 -12.52 12.89
N TRP A 152 -4.73 -12.39 12.26
CA TRP A 152 -4.33 -13.28 11.18
C TRP A 152 -2.81 -13.38 11.15
N TYR A 153 -2.29 -14.30 10.34
CA TYR A 153 -0.87 -14.51 10.19
C TYR A 153 -0.53 -14.72 8.72
N HIS A 154 0.62 -14.21 8.29
CA HIS A 154 1.04 -14.26 6.89
C HIS A 154 2.56 -14.20 6.76
N SER A 155 3.10 -14.48 5.57
CA SER A 155 4.54 -14.37 5.33
C SER A 155 4.98 -12.93 5.07
N HIS A 156 6.08 -12.53 5.71
CA HIS A 156 6.88 -11.36 5.36
C HIS A 156 8.10 -11.71 4.47
N GLU A 157 8.18 -12.95 3.98
CA GLU A 157 9.22 -13.38 3.04
C GLU A 157 8.77 -13.13 1.59
N ALA A 158 9.38 -12.13 0.96
CA ALA A 158 9.13 -11.74 -0.43
C ALA A 158 7.63 -11.57 -0.74
N LEU A 159 7.09 -12.32 -1.70
CA LEU A 159 5.70 -12.23 -2.16
C LEU A 159 4.90 -13.52 -1.87
N GLN A 160 5.32 -14.30 -0.87
CA GLN A 160 4.70 -15.58 -0.54
C GLN A 160 3.24 -15.46 -0.09
N GLU A 161 2.88 -14.34 0.54
CA GLU A 161 1.52 -14.04 0.98
C GLU A 161 0.49 -14.22 -0.16
N GLN A 162 0.76 -13.61 -1.33
CA GLN A 162 -0.16 -13.64 -2.48
C GLN A 162 -0.49 -15.06 -2.95
N ILE A 163 0.44 -15.99 -2.80
CA ILE A 163 0.28 -17.36 -3.31
C ILE A 163 -0.13 -18.35 -2.22
N GLY A 164 -0.61 -17.88 -1.07
CA GLY A 164 -1.32 -18.70 -0.09
C GLY A 164 -0.72 -18.80 1.30
N MET A 165 0.36 -18.09 1.57
CA MET A 165 1.02 -18.12 2.87
C MET A 165 0.33 -17.18 3.88
N ASN A 166 -0.95 -17.43 4.16
CA ASN A 166 -1.79 -16.68 5.09
C ASN A 166 -2.87 -17.56 5.78
N GLY A 167 -3.30 -17.17 6.98
CA GLY A 167 -4.34 -17.85 7.77
C GLY A 167 -4.91 -16.99 8.91
N ILE A 168 -6.03 -17.40 9.50
CA ILE A 168 -6.67 -16.66 10.61
C ILE A 168 -6.14 -17.12 11.97
N LEU A 169 -6.02 -16.15 12.87
CA LEU A 169 -5.67 -16.36 14.27
C LEU A 169 -6.80 -15.86 15.17
N VAL A 170 -7.41 -16.75 15.94
CA VAL A 170 -8.50 -16.40 16.87
C VAL A 170 -8.02 -16.56 18.30
N PHE A 171 -8.09 -15.47 19.06
CA PHE A 171 -7.85 -15.48 20.49
C PHE A 171 -9.18 -15.35 21.22
N ASN A 172 -9.58 -16.38 21.96
CA ASN A 172 -10.82 -16.39 22.71
C ASN A 172 -10.68 -15.58 24.01
N LYS A 173 -11.78 -14.96 24.44
CA LYS A 173 -11.91 -14.40 25.79
C LYS A 173 -11.77 -15.50 26.84
N ARG A 174 -11.37 -15.14 28.06
CA ARG A 174 -11.26 -16.10 29.16
C ARG A 174 -12.62 -16.65 29.56
N GLU A 175 -12.60 -17.82 30.19
CA GLU A 175 -13.79 -18.39 30.79
C GLU A 175 -14.29 -17.48 31.93
N GLY A 176 -15.58 -17.15 31.91
CA GLY A 176 -16.20 -16.20 32.85
C GLY A 176 -16.30 -14.76 32.34
N ASP A 177 -15.56 -14.38 31.29
CA ASP A 177 -15.72 -13.06 30.68
C ASP A 177 -17.07 -12.96 29.95
N PRO A 178 -17.79 -11.82 30.06
CA PRO A 178 -18.99 -11.59 29.27
C PRO A 178 -18.71 -11.71 27.78
N LYS A 179 -19.36 -12.66 27.13
CA LYS A 179 -19.33 -12.85 25.68
C LYS A 179 -20.76 -12.86 25.12
N PRO A 180 -21.02 -12.17 23.99
CA PRO A 180 -22.28 -12.33 23.29
C PRO A 180 -22.46 -13.79 22.86
N SER A 181 -23.69 -14.29 22.91
CA SER A 181 -24.01 -15.62 22.42
C SER A 181 -24.32 -15.57 20.93
N TYR A 182 -23.55 -16.31 20.14
CA TYR A 182 -23.78 -16.52 18.71
C TYR A 182 -24.16 -17.98 18.45
N ASN A 183 -24.98 -18.21 17.43
CA ASN A 183 -25.31 -19.56 16.98
C ASN A 183 -24.13 -20.20 16.23
N ALA A 184 -23.32 -19.38 15.56
CA ALA A 184 -22.08 -19.78 14.90
C ALA A 184 -21.07 -18.64 14.88
N GLU A 185 -19.79 -18.99 14.99
CA GLU A 185 -18.66 -18.09 14.73
C GLU A 185 -17.83 -18.65 13.59
N ILE A 186 -17.74 -17.92 12.48
CA ILE A 186 -17.15 -18.40 11.23
C ILE A 186 -15.93 -17.53 10.89
N PRO A 187 -14.72 -18.08 10.85
CA PRO A 187 -13.56 -17.41 10.26
C PRO A 187 -13.76 -17.16 8.77
N VAL A 188 -13.48 -15.95 8.32
CA VAL A 188 -13.62 -15.53 6.92
C VAL A 188 -12.37 -14.80 6.48
N LEU A 189 -11.50 -15.48 5.74
CA LEU A 189 -10.29 -14.88 5.18
C LEU A 189 -10.52 -14.57 3.70
N LEU A 190 -10.42 -13.29 3.36
CA LEU A 190 -10.53 -12.80 1.99
C LEU A 190 -9.17 -12.88 1.33
N GLY A 191 -9.15 -13.08 0.02
CA GLY A 191 -7.91 -13.12 -0.75
C GLY A 191 -8.12 -12.82 -2.22
N ASP A 192 -7.02 -12.50 -2.89
CA ASP A 192 -6.96 -12.30 -4.33
C ASP A 192 -6.00 -13.32 -4.97
N TRP A 193 -6.28 -13.70 -6.22
CA TRP A 193 -5.51 -14.72 -6.92
C TRP A 193 -5.18 -14.29 -8.35
N SER A 194 -3.91 -14.39 -8.71
CA SER A 194 -3.43 -14.20 -10.07
C SER A 194 -2.75 -15.47 -10.57
N ASP A 195 -2.98 -15.81 -11.85
CA ASP A 195 -2.22 -16.85 -12.53
C ASP A 195 -0.78 -16.41 -12.87
N GLU A 196 -0.46 -15.12 -12.70
CA GLU A 196 0.87 -14.59 -12.93
C GLU A 196 1.76 -14.78 -11.69
N ASP A 197 3.03 -15.08 -11.93
CA ASP A 197 4.03 -15.13 -10.87
C ASP A 197 4.10 -13.75 -10.18
N PRO A 198 3.97 -13.67 -8.84
CA PRO A 198 3.97 -12.39 -8.12
C PRO A 198 5.21 -11.52 -8.42
N MET A 199 6.38 -12.13 -8.63
CA MET A 199 7.60 -11.39 -8.96
C MET A 199 7.51 -10.75 -10.35
N GLN A 200 6.78 -11.35 -11.28
CA GLN A 200 6.50 -10.75 -12.59
C GLN A 200 5.49 -9.60 -12.49
N ILE A 201 4.52 -9.69 -11.57
CA ILE A 201 3.61 -8.57 -11.27
C ILE A 201 4.42 -7.41 -10.69
N ALA A 202 5.23 -7.65 -9.65
CA ALA A 202 6.08 -6.63 -9.03
C ALA A 202 7.04 -5.98 -10.04
N ARG A 203 7.69 -6.79 -10.89
CA ARG A 203 8.55 -6.28 -11.97
C ARG A 203 7.77 -5.40 -12.94
N ARG A 204 6.57 -5.83 -13.36
CA ARG A 204 5.75 -5.07 -14.32
C ARG A 204 5.34 -3.71 -13.76
N LEU A 205 4.90 -3.69 -12.50
CA LEU A 205 4.57 -2.47 -11.78
C LEU A 205 5.79 -1.55 -11.71
N HIS A 206 6.93 -2.04 -11.20
CA HIS A 206 8.17 -1.26 -11.07
C HIS A 206 8.69 -0.71 -12.40
N MET A 207 8.48 -1.41 -13.51
CA MET A 207 8.90 -0.94 -14.84
C MET A 207 7.87 -0.03 -15.52
N ALA A 208 6.69 0.20 -14.92
CA ALA A 208 5.54 0.84 -15.57
C ALA A 208 5.24 0.21 -16.95
N ASN A 209 5.42 -1.12 -17.05
CA ASN A 209 5.53 -1.83 -18.32
C ASN A 209 4.16 -2.36 -18.78
N THR A 210 3.55 -1.63 -19.73
CA THR A 210 2.27 -1.89 -20.41
C THR A 210 1.00 -1.67 -19.60
N ASP A 211 -0.04 -1.16 -20.29
CA ASP A 211 -1.42 -1.05 -19.80
C ASP A 211 -2.17 -2.40 -19.66
N TRP A 212 -1.46 -3.53 -19.61
CA TRP A 212 -2.10 -4.84 -19.70
C TRP A 212 -3.15 -5.08 -18.60
N TYR A 213 -2.89 -4.62 -17.37
CA TYR A 213 -3.86 -4.72 -16.28
C TYR A 213 -5.08 -3.85 -16.50
N ALA A 214 -4.92 -2.61 -16.96
CA ALA A 214 -6.04 -1.76 -17.36
C ALA A 214 -6.86 -2.41 -18.50
N ILE A 215 -6.21 -3.04 -19.49
CA ILE A 215 -6.91 -3.76 -20.58
C ILE A 215 -7.74 -4.93 -20.02
N LYS A 216 -7.18 -5.67 -19.07
CA LYS A 216 -7.79 -6.86 -18.45
C LYS A 216 -8.96 -6.51 -17.54
N LYS A 217 -8.80 -5.47 -16.72
CA LYS A 217 -9.88 -4.89 -15.90
C LYS A 217 -10.95 -4.17 -16.73
N ASN A 218 -10.67 -3.93 -18.02
CA ASN A 218 -11.46 -3.05 -18.86
C ASN A 218 -11.53 -1.65 -18.22
N ALA A 219 -10.41 -1.10 -17.76
CA ALA A 219 -10.29 0.21 -17.11
C ALA A 219 -9.55 1.25 -17.96
N VAL A 220 -9.12 0.90 -19.18
CA VAL A 220 -8.46 1.84 -20.10
C VAL A 220 -9.37 3.04 -20.38
N GLN A 221 -8.87 4.25 -20.13
CA GLN A 221 -9.58 5.50 -20.48
C GLN A 221 -8.95 6.10 -21.75
N SER A 222 -9.33 5.52 -22.89
CA SER A 222 -8.77 5.87 -24.20
C SER A 222 -9.34 7.16 -24.78
N TYR A 223 -8.63 7.79 -25.72
CA TYR A 223 -9.13 8.95 -26.45
C TYR A 223 -10.42 8.66 -27.22
N TRP A 224 -10.54 7.47 -27.84
CA TRP A 224 -11.77 7.06 -28.50
C TRP A 224 -12.96 6.99 -27.53
N GLU A 225 -12.77 6.41 -26.33
CA GLU A 225 -13.81 6.33 -25.31
C GLU A 225 -14.16 7.72 -24.75
N ALA A 226 -13.16 8.57 -24.57
CA ALA A 226 -13.35 9.94 -24.14
C ALA A 226 -14.17 10.75 -25.16
N ILE A 227 -13.91 10.61 -26.46
CA ILE A 227 -14.71 11.26 -27.51
C ILE A 227 -16.15 10.74 -27.50
N LYS A 228 -16.32 9.40 -27.51
CA LYS A 228 -17.65 8.77 -27.56
C LYS A 228 -18.52 9.13 -26.34
N SER A 229 -17.91 9.32 -25.18
CA SER A 229 -18.60 9.66 -23.93
C SER A 229 -18.68 11.17 -23.63
N GLY A 230 -18.16 12.03 -24.50
CA GLY A 230 -18.13 13.49 -24.27
C GLY A 230 -17.09 13.97 -23.24
N ASN A 231 -16.13 13.12 -22.88
CA ASN A 231 -15.08 13.37 -21.88
C ASN A 231 -13.70 13.71 -22.48
N PHE A 232 -13.63 14.10 -23.75
CA PHE A 232 -12.35 14.44 -24.40
C PHE A 232 -11.56 15.51 -23.63
N GLY A 233 -12.22 16.60 -23.21
CA GLY A 233 -11.58 17.67 -22.43
C GLY A 233 -11.06 17.18 -21.07
N THR A 234 -11.80 16.29 -20.40
CA THR A 234 -11.38 15.66 -19.13
C THR A 234 -10.10 14.85 -19.34
N LYS A 235 -10.06 14.02 -20.38
CA LYS A 235 -8.89 13.19 -20.72
C LYS A 235 -7.67 14.04 -21.08
N ALA A 236 -7.84 15.05 -21.94
CA ALA A 236 -6.77 15.93 -22.35
C ALA A 236 -6.21 16.74 -21.17
N LEU A 237 -7.06 17.25 -20.28
CA LEU A 237 -6.62 17.98 -19.08
C LEU A 237 -5.85 17.09 -18.10
N ASN A 238 -6.26 15.82 -17.95
CA ASN A 238 -5.58 14.85 -17.09
C ASN A 238 -4.14 14.61 -17.57
N GLU A 239 -3.97 14.32 -18.86
CA GLU A 239 -2.63 14.12 -19.42
C GLU A 239 -1.82 15.43 -19.48
N TRP A 240 -2.46 16.58 -19.69
CA TRP A 240 -1.81 17.89 -19.60
C TRP A 240 -1.17 18.09 -18.22
N LYS A 241 -1.82 17.62 -17.16
CA LYS A 241 -1.29 17.59 -15.79
C LYS A 241 -0.25 16.50 -15.51
N ARG A 242 0.16 15.75 -16.55
CA ARG A 242 1.06 14.59 -16.46
C ARG A 242 0.49 13.44 -15.63
N MET A 243 -0.84 13.30 -15.63
CA MET A 243 -1.50 12.22 -14.93
C MET A 243 -1.85 11.10 -15.91
N GLU A 244 -1.59 9.87 -15.47
CA GLU A 244 -2.05 8.68 -16.16
C GLU A 244 -3.56 8.47 -15.98
N ALA A 245 -4.08 7.45 -16.65
CA ALA A 245 -5.46 7.02 -16.48
C ALA A 245 -5.75 6.69 -15.01
N MET A 246 -6.94 7.03 -14.51
CA MET A 246 -7.29 6.73 -13.14
C MET A 246 -7.65 5.25 -12.98
N ASP A 247 -7.20 4.67 -11.88
CA ASP A 247 -7.50 3.32 -11.45
C ASP A 247 -7.59 3.30 -9.91
N VAL A 248 -8.34 2.36 -9.35
CA VAL A 248 -8.48 2.18 -7.89
C VAL A 248 -7.75 0.93 -7.38
N SER A 249 -7.13 0.18 -8.30
CA SER A 249 -6.36 -1.02 -8.03
C SER A 249 -5.14 -1.05 -8.95
N ASP A 250 -3.99 -1.49 -8.49
CA ASP A 250 -2.78 -1.54 -9.32
C ASP A 250 -2.71 -2.80 -10.17
N VAL A 251 -3.29 -3.89 -9.68
CA VAL A 251 -3.10 -5.24 -10.20
C VAL A 251 -4.42 -5.80 -10.73
N TYR A 252 -4.33 -6.55 -11.83
CA TYR A 252 -5.43 -7.41 -12.25
C TYR A 252 -5.30 -8.79 -11.60
N TYR A 253 -6.33 -9.20 -10.87
CA TYR A 253 -6.48 -10.55 -10.35
C TYR A 253 -7.48 -11.36 -11.17
N ASP A 254 -7.17 -12.64 -11.40
CA ASP A 254 -8.02 -13.55 -12.18
C ASP A 254 -9.21 -14.06 -11.36
N LYS A 255 -9.04 -14.23 -10.04
CA LYS A 255 -10.06 -14.70 -9.10
C LYS A 255 -9.92 -14.02 -7.75
N PHE A 256 -11.04 -13.93 -7.04
CA PHE A 256 -11.09 -13.55 -5.64
C PHE A 256 -11.54 -14.76 -4.83
N LEU A 257 -11.06 -14.85 -3.59
CA LEU A 257 -11.22 -16.00 -2.74
C LEU A 257 -11.82 -15.60 -1.40
N ILE A 258 -12.64 -16.48 -0.85
CA ILE A 258 -13.15 -16.46 0.52
C ILE A 258 -12.88 -17.84 1.12
N ASN A 259 -12.08 -17.88 2.18
CA ASN A 259 -11.59 -19.13 2.79
C ASN A 259 -10.90 -20.05 1.78
N GLY A 260 -10.11 -19.47 0.86
CA GLY A 260 -9.35 -20.19 -0.16
C GLY A 260 -10.14 -20.68 -1.38
N LEU A 261 -11.44 -20.35 -1.48
CA LEU A 261 -12.30 -20.74 -2.60
C LEU A 261 -13.03 -19.54 -3.21
N PRO A 262 -13.34 -19.53 -4.53
CA PRO A 262 -14.17 -18.47 -5.12
C PRO A 262 -15.59 -18.39 -4.55
N SER A 263 -16.11 -19.53 -4.09
CA SER A 263 -17.39 -19.63 -3.41
C SER A 263 -17.32 -20.74 -2.36
N SER A 264 -17.93 -20.51 -1.21
CA SER A 264 -18.07 -21.49 -0.13
C SER A 264 -19.47 -21.44 0.47
N ASP A 265 -19.90 -22.52 1.12
CA ASP A 265 -21.23 -22.64 1.71
C ASP A 265 -21.13 -23.08 3.19
N TYR A 266 -21.98 -22.49 4.03
CA TYR A 266 -22.18 -22.84 5.43
C TYR A 266 -23.68 -23.08 5.68
N SER A 267 -24.10 -24.34 5.49
CA SER A 267 -25.52 -24.72 5.44
C SER A 267 -26.18 -24.94 6.80
N ASN A 268 -25.39 -25.09 7.88
CA ASN A 268 -25.89 -25.42 9.22
C ASN A 268 -26.43 -24.20 9.98
N LEU A 269 -27.32 -23.42 9.35
CA LEU A 269 -27.96 -22.24 9.92
C LEU A 269 -29.44 -22.20 9.54
N LYS A 270 -30.28 -21.71 10.47
CA LYS A 270 -31.73 -21.55 10.31
C LYS A 270 -32.16 -20.11 10.54
N ALA A 271 -33.38 -19.78 10.13
CA ALA A 271 -33.99 -18.47 10.38
C ALA A 271 -33.88 -18.05 11.85
N GLY A 272 -33.50 -16.80 12.09
CA GLY A 272 -33.27 -16.21 13.41
C GLY A 272 -31.89 -16.46 14.00
N ASP A 273 -31.07 -17.35 13.43
CA ASP A 273 -29.70 -17.56 13.92
C ASP A 273 -28.86 -16.29 13.75
N LYS A 274 -28.13 -15.93 14.80
CA LYS A 274 -27.12 -14.86 14.79
C LYS A 274 -25.75 -15.45 14.57
N VAL A 275 -25.06 -14.97 13.55
CA VAL A 275 -23.77 -15.48 13.11
C VAL A 275 -22.73 -14.38 13.21
N ARG A 276 -21.61 -14.67 13.89
CA ARG A 276 -20.42 -13.81 13.89
C ARG A 276 -19.49 -14.26 12.78
N LEU A 277 -19.23 -13.39 11.81
CA LEU A 277 -18.18 -13.58 10.82
C LEU A 277 -16.94 -12.84 11.31
N ARG A 278 -15.83 -13.58 11.44
CA ARG A 278 -14.51 -13.06 11.82
C ARG A 278 -13.72 -12.80 10.55
N VAL A 279 -13.90 -11.62 9.98
CA VAL A 279 -13.42 -11.28 8.64
C VAL A 279 -12.01 -10.70 8.73
N ALA A 280 -11.08 -11.25 7.97
CA ALA A 280 -9.74 -10.68 7.76
C ALA A 280 -9.51 -10.53 6.26
N ASN A 281 -8.96 -9.39 5.84
CA ASN A 281 -8.55 -9.21 4.45
C ASN A 281 -7.08 -9.60 4.28
N GLY A 282 -6.81 -10.81 3.78
CA GLY A 282 -5.46 -11.28 3.44
C GLY A 282 -5.17 -11.21 1.93
N GLY A 283 -5.85 -10.33 1.20
CA GLY A 283 -5.54 -10.04 -0.20
C GLY A 283 -4.25 -9.24 -0.30
N SER A 284 -3.51 -9.41 -1.39
CA SER A 284 -2.18 -8.80 -1.56
C SER A 284 -2.26 -7.30 -1.88
N SER A 285 -3.32 -6.87 -2.57
CA SER A 285 -3.58 -5.44 -2.82
C SER A 285 -5.07 -5.09 -2.93
N THR A 286 -5.96 -6.08 -2.90
CA THR A 286 -7.38 -5.87 -3.14
C THR A 286 -8.11 -5.37 -1.88
N TYR A 287 -8.81 -4.25 -2.03
CA TYR A 287 -9.85 -3.80 -1.12
C TYR A 287 -11.18 -4.49 -1.48
N PHE A 288 -11.96 -4.88 -0.48
CA PHE A 288 -13.24 -5.55 -0.71
C PHE A 288 -14.42 -4.76 -0.13
N TRP A 289 -15.43 -4.54 -0.96
CA TRP A 289 -16.77 -4.19 -0.52
C TRP A 289 -17.49 -5.42 0.01
N LEU A 290 -17.95 -5.34 1.25
CA LEU A 290 -18.69 -6.40 1.93
C LEU A 290 -20.19 -6.07 1.91
N ASN A 291 -20.96 -6.97 1.32
CA ASN A 291 -22.41 -6.88 1.20
C ASN A 291 -23.07 -8.18 1.68
N TYR A 292 -24.26 -8.07 2.26
CA TYR A 292 -25.02 -9.22 2.73
C TYR A 292 -26.43 -9.24 2.12
N GLY A 293 -26.79 -10.35 1.47
CA GLY A 293 -28.12 -10.53 0.87
C GLY A 293 -29.25 -10.63 1.89
N GLY A 294 -28.95 -10.94 3.14
CA GLY A 294 -29.93 -11.00 4.24
C GLY A 294 -30.20 -9.67 4.93
N GLY A 295 -29.69 -8.55 4.40
CA GLY A 295 -29.93 -7.22 4.92
C GLY A 295 -28.67 -6.58 5.50
N LYS A 296 -28.80 -5.96 6.67
CA LYS A 296 -27.74 -5.12 7.24
C LYS A 296 -26.66 -5.93 7.95
N ILE A 297 -25.48 -5.32 8.03
CA ILE A 297 -24.30 -5.85 8.72
C ILE A 297 -24.13 -5.06 10.02
N LYS A 298 -23.93 -5.75 11.13
CA LYS A 298 -23.62 -5.12 12.41
C LYS A 298 -22.15 -5.34 12.76
N VAL A 299 -21.35 -4.28 12.73
CA VAL A 299 -19.94 -4.32 13.13
C VAL A 299 -19.84 -4.34 14.65
N VAL A 300 -19.15 -5.34 15.21
CA VAL A 300 -19.01 -5.55 16.67
C VAL A 300 -17.56 -5.55 17.14
N GLY A 301 -16.59 -5.67 16.23
CA GLY A 301 -15.16 -5.51 16.53
C GLY A 301 -14.36 -5.12 15.30
N ASN A 302 -13.17 -4.57 15.54
CA ASN A 302 -12.18 -4.25 14.51
C ASN A 302 -10.77 -4.55 15.04
N ASP A 303 -9.90 -5.11 14.20
CA ASP A 303 -8.47 -5.33 14.47
C ASP A 303 -8.18 -5.98 15.83
N GLY A 304 -9.00 -6.95 16.23
CA GLY A 304 -8.90 -7.65 17.52
C GLY A 304 -9.53 -6.94 18.72
N ASN A 305 -10.14 -5.77 18.52
CA ASN A 305 -10.73 -4.94 19.58
C ASN A 305 -12.26 -4.85 19.45
N ASP A 306 -12.98 -4.94 20.57
CA ASP A 306 -14.44 -4.79 20.60
C ASP A 306 -14.82 -3.31 20.33
N VAL A 307 -15.94 -3.10 19.65
CA VAL A 307 -16.55 -1.76 19.49
C VAL A 307 -17.99 -1.76 19.97
N VAL A 308 -18.51 -0.57 20.30
CA VAL A 308 -19.96 -0.38 20.45
C VAL A 308 -20.62 -0.75 19.12
N PRO A 309 -21.58 -1.69 19.07
CA PRO A 309 -22.10 -2.21 17.82
C PRO A 309 -22.67 -1.12 16.89
N VAL A 310 -22.30 -1.19 15.61
CA VAL A 310 -22.76 -0.26 14.57
C VAL A 310 -23.39 -1.02 13.43
N GLU A 311 -24.64 -0.69 13.12
CA GLU A 311 -25.35 -1.25 11.96
C GLU A 311 -25.09 -0.41 10.69
N VAL A 312 -24.71 -1.06 9.60
CA VAL A 312 -24.40 -0.48 8.27
C VAL A 312 -24.98 -1.34 7.15
N ASP A 313 -25.18 -0.74 5.98
CA ASP A 313 -25.65 -1.46 4.78
C ASP A 313 -24.50 -2.12 4.02
N ARG A 314 -23.29 -1.53 4.10
CA ARG A 314 -22.05 -2.08 3.54
C ARG A 314 -20.82 -1.50 4.26
N LEU A 315 -19.68 -2.17 4.15
CA LEU A 315 -18.39 -1.60 4.50
C LEU A 315 -17.35 -1.97 3.45
N ILE A 316 -16.30 -1.16 3.33
CA ILE A 316 -15.08 -1.55 2.63
C ILE A 316 -14.08 -2.02 3.67
N ILE A 317 -13.40 -3.13 3.41
CA ILE A 317 -12.30 -3.63 4.24
C ILE A 317 -11.00 -3.42 3.49
N GLY A 318 -10.09 -2.63 4.08
CA GLY A 318 -8.75 -2.43 3.54
C GLY A 318 -7.91 -3.69 3.66
N VAL A 319 -6.79 -3.73 2.93
CA VAL A 319 -5.84 -4.84 3.08
C VAL A 319 -5.40 -4.91 4.54
N SER A 320 -5.49 -6.10 5.13
CA SER A 320 -5.03 -6.44 6.48
C SER A 320 -5.87 -5.94 7.65
N GLU A 321 -6.91 -5.15 7.39
CA GLU A 321 -7.92 -4.89 8.41
C GLU A 321 -8.66 -6.18 8.78
N THR A 322 -9.08 -6.28 10.05
CA THR A 322 -10.03 -7.30 10.49
C THR A 322 -11.29 -6.66 11.03
N TYR A 323 -12.43 -7.27 10.74
CA TYR A 323 -13.72 -6.89 11.30
C TYR A 323 -14.46 -8.12 11.79
N ASP A 324 -14.93 -8.04 13.03
CA ASP A 324 -15.93 -8.97 13.52
C ASP A 324 -17.30 -8.37 13.25
N ILE A 325 -18.10 -9.06 12.44
CA ILE A 325 -19.43 -8.63 12.04
C ILE A 325 -20.48 -9.66 12.43
N GLU A 326 -21.64 -9.19 12.88
CA GLU A 326 -22.83 -9.97 13.14
C GLU A 326 -23.80 -9.83 11.96
N VAL A 327 -24.27 -10.98 11.46
CA VAL A 327 -25.37 -11.08 10.51
C VAL A 327 -26.44 -12.00 11.08
N THR A 328 -27.71 -11.74 10.74
CA THR A 328 -28.85 -12.59 11.15
C THR A 328 -29.43 -13.26 9.93
N ILE A 329 -29.74 -14.55 10.01
CA ILE A 329 -30.41 -15.29 8.94
C ILE A 329 -31.90 -14.95 8.95
N PRO A 330 -32.46 -14.22 7.95
CA PRO A 330 -33.85 -13.74 8.02
C PRO A 330 -34.89 -14.86 7.84
N GLU A 331 -34.65 -15.77 6.92
CA GLU A 331 -35.55 -16.85 6.52
C GLU A 331 -34.79 -18.17 6.37
N ASN A 332 -35.48 -19.31 6.27
CA ASN A 332 -34.85 -20.61 5.98
C ASN A 332 -34.44 -20.70 4.49
N LYS A 333 -33.49 -19.83 4.12
CA LYS A 333 -32.89 -19.66 2.80
C LYS A 333 -31.38 -19.51 2.96
N SER A 334 -30.65 -19.54 1.85
CA SER A 334 -29.19 -19.36 1.83
C SER A 334 -28.85 -17.95 1.35
N PHE A 335 -28.36 -17.10 2.24
CA PHE A 335 -28.07 -15.70 1.93
C PHE A 335 -26.58 -15.50 1.63
N GLU A 336 -26.30 -14.75 0.59
CA GLU A 336 -24.93 -14.47 0.18
C GLU A 336 -24.28 -13.40 1.05
N PHE A 337 -23.13 -13.71 1.64
CA PHE A 337 -22.14 -12.74 2.07
C PHE A 337 -21.10 -12.58 0.96
N ARG A 338 -21.13 -11.43 0.26
CA ARG A 338 -20.33 -11.17 -0.93
C ARG A 338 -19.19 -10.21 -0.62
N SER A 339 -17.99 -10.54 -1.10
CA SER A 339 -16.80 -9.71 -1.07
C SER A 339 -16.42 -9.29 -2.49
N THR A 340 -16.80 -8.08 -2.88
CA THR A 340 -16.55 -7.55 -4.23
C THR A 340 -15.33 -6.65 -4.22
N SER A 341 -14.38 -6.90 -5.12
CA SER A 341 -13.20 -6.04 -5.33
C SER A 341 -13.57 -4.55 -5.52
N GLU A 342 -12.75 -3.61 -5.03
CA GLU A 342 -13.02 -2.17 -5.14
C GLU A 342 -13.15 -1.69 -6.60
N ASP A 343 -12.35 -2.27 -7.50
CA ASP A 343 -12.39 -2.04 -8.96
C ASP A 343 -13.58 -2.73 -9.66
N ARG A 344 -14.34 -3.56 -8.92
CA ARG A 344 -15.57 -4.23 -9.32
C ARG A 344 -15.41 -5.21 -10.48
N VAL A 345 -14.22 -5.80 -10.62
CA VAL A 345 -13.93 -6.76 -11.70
C VAL A 345 -14.33 -8.19 -11.34
N GLY A 346 -14.56 -8.46 -10.06
CA GLY A 346 -15.06 -9.73 -9.56
C GLY A 346 -15.33 -9.74 -8.06
N HIS A 347 -15.79 -10.89 -7.55
CA HIS A 347 -16.12 -11.10 -6.15
C HIS A 347 -15.89 -12.56 -5.73
N ALA A 348 -15.94 -12.80 -4.41
CA ALA A 348 -16.06 -14.12 -3.81
C ALA A 348 -17.27 -14.18 -2.87
N SER A 349 -17.87 -15.36 -2.72
CA SER A 349 -19.16 -15.54 -2.03
C SER A 349 -19.11 -16.59 -0.92
N LEU A 350 -19.63 -16.25 0.26
CA LEU A 350 -19.94 -17.19 1.33
C LEU A 350 -21.45 -17.28 1.49
N TRP A 351 -22.01 -18.46 1.25
CA TRP A 351 -23.44 -18.72 1.35
C TRP A 351 -23.80 -19.16 2.77
N LEU A 352 -24.69 -18.43 3.44
CA LEU A 352 -25.06 -18.65 4.84
C LEU A 352 -26.50 -19.16 4.93
N GLY A 353 -26.67 -20.39 5.43
CA GLY A 353 -27.95 -21.08 5.52
C GLY A 353 -28.21 -22.04 4.36
N SER A 354 -29.38 -22.68 4.39
CA SER A 354 -29.80 -23.71 3.44
C SER A 354 -31.08 -23.31 2.72
N GLY A 355 -31.27 -23.78 1.48
CA GLY A 355 -32.48 -23.55 0.70
C GLY A 355 -32.25 -22.68 -0.52
N GLU A 356 -33.26 -21.92 -0.93
CA GLU A 356 -33.19 -20.97 -2.05
C GLU A 356 -32.08 -19.93 -1.81
N LYS A 357 -31.27 -19.65 -2.84
CA LYS A 357 -30.15 -18.70 -2.77
C LYS A 357 -30.66 -17.27 -2.97
N VAL A 358 -30.31 -16.40 -2.02
CA VAL A 358 -30.60 -14.96 -2.06
C VAL A 358 -29.27 -14.20 -2.21
N GLU A 359 -29.10 -13.57 -3.36
CA GLU A 359 -27.87 -12.84 -3.69
C GLU A 359 -27.73 -11.52 -2.93
N ALA A 360 -26.47 -11.12 -2.70
CA ALA A 360 -26.15 -9.80 -2.23
C ALA A 360 -26.33 -8.76 -3.35
N PRO A 361 -26.56 -7.47 -3.02
CA PRO A 361 -26.64 -6.40 -4.01
C PRO A 361 -25.45 -6.41 -4.99
N ASN A 362 -25.74 -6.26 -6.28
CA ASN A 362 -24.71 -6.17 -7.31
C ASN A 362 -24.10 -4.76 -7.37
N LEU A 363 -22.79 -4.67 -7.62
CA LEU A 363 -22.06 -3.41 -7.75
C LEU A 363 -21.62 -3.22 -9.22
N PRO A 364 -22.27 -2.32 -9.99
CA PRO A 364 -21.95 -2.11 -11.40
C PRO A 364 -20.56 -1.48 -11.59
N ARG A 365 -19.96 -1.58 -12.78
CA ARG A 365 -18.63 -1.01 -13.06
C ARG A 365 -18.53 0.50 -12.78
N LEU A 366 -17.40 0.94 -12.23
CA LEU A 366 -17.13 2.34 -11.88
C LEU A 366 -17.17 3.30 -13.09
N LEU A 367 -17.65 4.52 -12.85
CA LEU A 367 -17.63 5.63 -13.80
C LEU A 367 -16.27 6.36 -13.75
N LEU A 368 -15.23 5.74 -14.34
CA LEU A 368 -13.85 6.23 -14.25
C LEU A 368 -13.65 7.67 -14.76
N PHE A 369 -14.39 8.12 -15.78
CA PHE A 369 -14.29 9.52 -16.24
C PHE A 369 -14.81 10.54 -15.22
N GLU A 370 -15.79 10.19 -14.38
CA GLU A 370 -16.27 11.08 -13.31
C GLU A 370 -15.21 11.26 -12.24
N GLY A 371 -14.55 10.17 -11.85
CA GLY A 371 -13.44 10.27 -10.94
C GLY A 371 -12.24 10.99 -11.59
N MET A 372 -11.91 10.76 -12.86
CA MET A 372 -10.85 11.51 -13.56
C MET A 372 -11.13 13.02 -13.55
N LYS A 373 -12.38 13.42 -13.77
CA LYS A 373 -12.82 14.82 -13.66
C LYS A 373 -12.63 15.38 -12.26
N MET A 374 -12.92 14.58 -11.24
CA MET A 374 -12.68 14.92 -9.84
C MET A 374 -11.18 15.16 -9.58
N MET A 375 -10.32 14.23 -10.02
CA MET A 375 -8.88 14.34 -9.80
C MET A 375 -8.27 15.53 -10.55
N ASN A 376 -8.75 15.82 -11.77
CA ASN A 376 -8.40 17.04 -12.48
C ASN A 376 -8.72 18.30 -11.67
N GLY A 377 -9.77 18.31 -10.87
CA GLY A 377 -10.08 19.42 -9.96
C GLY A 377 -9.05 19.57 -8.85
N MET A 378 -8.51 18.45 -8.35
CA MET A 378 -7.70 18.35 -7.13
C MET A 378 -6.21 18.46 -7.34
N MET A 379 -5.71 18.13 -8.52
CA MET A 379 -4.28 18.12 -8.80
C MET A 379 -3.79 19.45 -9.36
N GLU A 380 -2.61 19.88 -8.95
CA GLU A 380 -1.88 20.98 -9.56
C GLU A 380 -1.06 20.51 -10.77
N MET A 381 -0.58 21.47 -11.58
CA MET A 381 0.41 21.18 -12.63
C MET A 381 1.76 20.70 -12.07
N SER A 382 2.01 20.96 -10.79
CA SER A 382 3.18 20.49 -10.03
C SER A 382 3.08 19.00 -9.68
N GLY A 383 1.93 18.36 -9.91
CA GLY A 383 1.64 16.98 -9.51
C GLY A 383 1.20 16.85 -8.04
N ASN A 384 1.26 17.93 -7.25
CA ASN A 384 0.76 17.91 -5.88
C ASN A 384 -0.76 17.98 -5.83
N MET A 385 -1.33 17.43 -4.76
CA MET A 385 -2.71 17.72 -4.38
C MET A 385 -2.81 19.19 -4.00
N LYS A 386 -3.87 19.85 -4.45
CA LYS A 386 -4.21 21.21 -4.00
C LYS A 386 -4.48 21.20 -2.50
N PRO A 387 -4.06 22.24 -1.78
CA PRO A 387 -4.40 22.37 -0.37
C PRO A 387 -5.93 22.46 -0.21
N MET A 388 -6.44 21.80 0.83
CA MET A 388 -7.83 21.94 1.23
C MET A 388 -7.94 22.98 2.35
N ASN A 389 -9.01 23.76 2.33
CA ASN A 389 -9.36 24.68 3.42
C ASN A 389 -9.87 23.93 4.66
N MET A 390 -10.31 22.68 4.48
CA MET A 390 -10.83 21.82 5.54
C MET A 390 -10.15 20.45 5.49
N THR A 391 -9.81 19.92 6.66
CA THR A 391 -9.16 18.62 6.78
C THR A 391 -10.18 17.49 6.68
N MET A 392 -10.05 16.63 5.67
CA MET A 392 -10.74 15.34 5.63
C MET A 392 -9.98 14.33 6.47
N SER A 393 -10.70 13.47 7.19
CA SER A 393 -10.10 12.41 8.01
C SER A 393 -11.10 11.27 8.24
N ASN A 394 -10.58 10.13 8.69
CA ASN A 394 -11.38 9.06 9.29
C ASN A 394 -12.50 8.52 8.39
N GLN A 395 -12.26 8.52 7.09
CA GLN A 395 -13.18 8.07 6.07
C GLN A 395 -14.55 8.75 6.12
N MET A 396 -14.64 10.01 6.57
CA MET A 396 -15.92 10.71 6.67
C MET A 396 -16.61 10.85 5.31
N MET A 397 -15.84 11.15 4.27
CA MET A 397 -16.32 11.32 2.90
C MET A 397 -15.62 10.31 1.98
N ASP A 398 -16.39 9.50 1.26
CA ASP A 398 -15.81 8.66 0.21
C ASP A 398 -15.66 9.53 -1.02
N MET A 399 -14.43 9.78 -1.44
CA MET A 399 -14.24 10.45 -2.71
C MET A 399 -14.67 9.55 -3.88
N ASN A 400 -14.59 8.23 -3.72
CA ASN A 400 -14.95 7.30 -4.78
C ASN A 400 -16.47 7.22 -5.00
N GLU A 401 -17.32 7.78 -4.10
CA GLU A 401 -18.77 7.88 -4.27
C GLU A 401 -19.16 8.53 -5.62
N VAL A 402 -18.34 9.46 -6.14
CA VAL A 402 -18.58 10.12 -7.45
C VAL A 402 -18.63 9.13 -8.62
N MET A 403 -17.99 7.96 -8.46
CA MET A 403 -17.86 6.93 -9.48
C MET A 403 -18.91 5.81 -9.37
N TYR A 404 -19.72 5.77 -8.31
CA TYR A 404 -20.56 4.62 -7.96
C TYR A 404 -21.92 4.66 -8.70
N PRO A 405 -22.14 3.90 -9.78
CA PRO A 405 -23.35 4.03 -10.59
C PRO A 405 -24.64 3.66 -9.85
N GLU A 406 -24.54 2.86 -8.79
CA GLU A 406 -25.66 2.46 -7.94
C GLU A 406 -26.21 3.61 -7.08
N LEU A 407 -25.47 4.71 -6.93
CA LEU A 407 -25.91 5.89 -6.19
C LEU A 407 -26.65 6.88 -7.10
N PRO A 408 -27.70 7.57 -6.59
CA PRO A 408 -28.37 8.63 -7.34
C PRO A 408 -27.38 9.69 -7.82
N GLU A 409 -27.54 10.16 -9.07
CA GLU A 409 -26.65 11.17 -9.65
C GLU A 409 -26.60 12.46 -8.81
N SER A 410 -27.70 12.84 -8.16
CA SER A 410 -27.76 13.97 -7.23
C SER A 410 -26.78 13.81 -6.06
N GLN A 411 -26.71 12.62 -5.45
CA GLN A 411 -25.77 12.34 -4.35
C GLN A 411 -24.32 12.36 -4.84
N ARG A 412 -24.04 11.82 -6.03
CA ARG A 412 -22.70 11.85 -6.62
C ARG A 412 -22.23 13.27 -6.92
N LYS A 413 -23.10 14.09 -7.48
CA LYS A 413 -22.85 15.52 -7.74
C LYS A 413 -22.69 16.33 -6.45
N MET A 414 -23.43 16.00 -5.39
CA MET A 414 -23.26 16.61 -4.07
C MET A 414 -21.87 16.32 -3.49
N THR A 415 -21.38 15.08 -3.62
CA THR A 415 -20.01 14.73 -3.21
C THR A 415 -19.00 15.62 -3.94
N MET A 416 -19.10 15.72 -5.27
CA MET A 416 -18.25 16.62 -6.07
C MET A 416 -18.34 18.09 -5.63
N LYS A 417 -19.55 18.56 -5.30
CA LYS A 417 -19.78 19.93 -4.84
C LYS A 417 -19.08 20.20 -3.51
N HIS A 418 -19.28 19.35 -2.50
CA HIS A 418 -18.62 19.50 -1.20
C HIS A 418 -17.10 19.46 -1.33
N MET A 419 -16.57 18.62 -2.21
CA MET A 419 -15.14 18.58 -2.48
C MET A 419 -14.61 19.90 -3.07
N ASN A 420 -15.32 20.48 -4.03
CA ASN A 420 -14.96 21.79 -4.59
C ASN A 420 -15.01 22.90 -3.53
N GLU A 421 -16.02 22.89 -2.66
CA GLU A 421 -16.15 23.84 -1.54
C GLU A 421 -14.99 23.69 -0.54
N MET A 422 -14.63 22.46 -0.16
CA MET A 422 -13.48 22.19 0.71
C MET A 422 -12.15 22.62 0.10
N MET A 423 -12.04 22.63 -1.24
CA MET A 423 -10.88 23.18 -1.95
C MET A 423 -10.96 24.69 -2.21
N GLY A 424 -11.99 25.38 -1.72
CA GLY A 424 -12.16 26.83 -1.94
C GLY A 424 -12.45 27.21 -3.40
N VAL A 425 -12.88 26.26 -4.23
CA VAL A 425 -13.25 26.52 -5.62
C VAL A 425 -14.62 27.20 -5.65
N LYS A 426 -14.65 28.50 -6.00
CA LYS A 426 -15.91 29.24 -6.18
C LYS A 426 -16.67 28.67 -7.39
N THR A 427 -17.79 27.99 -7.15
CA THR A 427 -18.70 27.56 -8.22
C THR A 427 -19.52 28.77 -8.71
N LYS A 428 -19.68 28.90 -10.03
CA LYS A 428 -20.43 30.02 -10.65
C LYS A 428 -21.93 30.05 -10.29
N GLU A 429 -22.45 29.03 -9.62
CA GLU A 429 -23.84 28.98 -9.15
C GLU A 429 -24.07 29.69 -7.80
N ALA A 430 -23.01 30.19 -7.15
CA ALA A 430 -23.11 30.88 -5.86
C ALA A 430 -23.51 32.37 -5.96
N ASP A 431 -23.71 32.93 -7.16
CA ASP A 431 -23.95 34.37 -7.36
C ASP A 431 -25.44 34.80 -7.29
N HIS A 432 -26.34 33.89 -6.91
CA HIS A 432 -27.77 34.18 -6.76
C HIS A 432 -28.33 33.79 -5.40
N SER A 433 -27.66 34.18 -4.31
CA SER A 433 -28.33 34.43 -3.03
C SER A 433 -27.74 35.67 -2.36
N LYS A 434 -28.47 36.78 -2.47
CA LYS A 434 -28.12 38.06 -1.85
C LYS A 434 -28.01 37.93 -0.33
N ALA A 435 -26.85 38.35 0.17
CA ALA A 435 -26.63 39.26 1.29
C ALA A 435 -27.39 39.00 2.61
N THR A 436 -26.64 38.64 3.64
CA THR A 436 -26.57 39.43 4.89
C THR A 436 -25.21 39.19 5.54
N SER A 437 -24.35 40.20 5.47
CA SER A 437 -23.03 40.25 6.10
C SER A 437 -23.15 40.79 7.53
N GLY A 438 -22.47 40.14 8.48
CA GLY A 438 -22.21 40.72 9.80
C GLY A 438 -21.33 39.83 10.68
N ALA A 439 -20.18 40.39 11.10
CA ALA A 439 -19.31 39.99 12.22
C ALA A 439 -18.14 39.00 11.99
N SER A 440 -16.98 39.62 11.70
CA SER A 440 -15.68 39.52 12.42
C SER A 440 -14.97 38.18 12.65
N ALA A 441 -13.70 38.18 12.23
CA ALA A 441 -12.63 37.25 12.56
C ALA A 441 -12.26 37.25 14.06
N ALA A 442 -12.26 36.07 14.69
CA ALA A 442 -11.37 35.64 15.78
C ALA A 442 -11.79 34.23 16.25
N GLY A 443 -10.86 33.27 16.33
CA GLY A 443 -11.06 31.98 17.00
C GLY A 443 -10.73 30.74 16.16
N HIS A 444 -9.48 30.29 16.23
CA HIS A 444 -9.00 29.02 15.67
C HIS A 444 -9.20 27.88 16.69
N GLU A 445 -10.44 27.45 16.97
CA GLU A 445 -10.69 26.21 17.72
C GLU A 445 -11.99 25.50 17.27
N SER A 446 -11.88 24.19 17.02
CA SER A 446 -12.96 23.22 16.89
C SER A 446 -14.01 23.42 15.78
N HIS A 447 -13.82 22.71 14.66
CA HIS A 447 -14.93 22.42 13.73
C HIS A 447 -15.01 20.91 13.46
N SER A 448 -15.36 20.14 14.49
CA SER A 448 -15.80 18.74 14.39
C SER A 448 -17.30 18.61 14.11
N GLY A 449 -17.89 19.57 13.39
CA GLY A 449 -19.34 19.80 13.44
C GLY A 449 -20.00 20.22 12.12
N MET A 450 -19.48 19.83 10.95
CA MET A 450 -20.39 19.72 9.80
C MET A 450 -21.22 18.46 10.01
N ASP A 451 -22.40 18.67 10.60
CA ASP A 451 -23.45 17.68 10.80
C ASP A 451 -23.91 17.24 9.40
N MET A 452 -23.19 16.29 8.79
CA MET A 452 -23.56 15.60 7.55
C MET A 452 -24.76 14.68 7.82
N LYS A 453 -25.85 15.23 8.37
CA LYS A 453 -27.18 14.61 8.38
C LYS A 453 -27.78 14.73 7.00
N GLU A 454 -27.07 14.21 6.01
CA GLU A 454 -27.60 14.03 4.68
C GLU A 454 -28.15 12.61 4.57
N ASN A 455 -29.32 12.51 3.96
CA ASN A 455 -30.06 11.27 3.79
C ASN A 455 -29.33 10.38 2.76
N LYS A 456 -28.16 9.85 3.12
CA LYS A 456 -27.43 8.89 2.29
C LYS A 456 -28.31 7.68 2.07
N THR A 457 -28.49 7.29 0.81
CA THR A 457 -29.29 6.11 0.45
C THR A 457 -28.68 4.81 0.98
N ILE A 458 -27.36 4.81 1.20
CA ILE A 458 -26.59 3.68 1.71
C ILE A 458 -25.73 4.16 2.87
N LYS A 459 -25.93 3.61 4.06
CA LYS A 459 -25.09 3.84 5.24
C LYS A 459 -23.86 2.94 5.15
N ARG A 460 -22.71 3.53 4.78
CA ARG A 460 -21.41 2.85 4.82
C ARG A 460 -20.71 3.01 6.17
N LEU A 461 -19.84 2.06 6.52
CA LEU A 461 -18.93 2.24 7.65
C LEU A 461 -17.92 3.36 7.37
N SER A 462 -17.67 4.19 8.37
CA SER A 462 -16.52 5.09 8.45
C SER A 462 -15.92 5.00 9.84
N TYR A 463 -14.66 5.39 10.01
CA TYR A 463 -14.00 5.30 11.31
C TYR A 463 -14.62 6.19 12.38
N ASN A 464 -15.35 7.25 11.99
CA ASN A 464 -16.11 8.09 12.92
C ASN A 464 -17.39 7.43 13.46
N LEU A 465 -17.82 6.29 12.90
CA LEU A 465 -18.89 5.48 13.48
C LEU A 465 -18.36 4.55 14.58
N LEU A 466 -17.09 4.13 14.49
CA LEU A 466 -16.48 3.23 15.47
C LEU A 466 -16.24 3.93 16.80
N LYS A 467 -16.61 3.25 17.89
CA LYS A 467 -16.45 3.72 19.26
C LYS A 467 -15.95 2.56 20.12
N SER A 468 -14.88 2.80 20.88
CA SER A 468 -14.44 1.85 21.90
C SER A 468 -15.48 1.76 23.03
N PRO A 469 -15.78 0.57 23.56
CA PRO A 469 -16.65 0.41 24.73
C PRO A 469 -16.04 0.99 26.01
N GLU A 470 -14.71 1.11 26.07
CA GLU A 470 -13.95 1.67 27.19
C GLU A 470 -13.16 2.93 26.77
N LYS A 471 -12.74 3.75 27.73
CA LYS A 471 -11.88 4.90 27.44
C LYS A 471 -10.51 4.43 26.95
N THR A 472 -9.95 5.13 25.96
CA THR A 472 -8.66 4.77 25.34
C THR A 472 -7.60 5.87 25.46
N VAL A 473 -7.90 6.94 26.20
CA VAL A 473 -7.02 8.11 26.36
C VAL A 473 -5.64 7.68 26.87
N LEU A 474 -4.59 8.26 26.29
CA LEU A 474 -3.21 8.07 26.73
C LEU A 474 -2.80 9.20 27.68
N PRO A 475 -1.78 9.00 28.54
CA PRO A 475 -1.16 10.10 29.27
C PRO A 475 -0.66 11.18 28.30
N ASP A 476 -0.92 12.45 28.62
CA ASP A 476 -0.41 13.59 27.85
C ASP A 476 1.02 14.00 28.27
N GLU A 477 1.60 13.28 29.23
CA GLU A 477 2.99 13.42 29.65
C GLU A 477 3.90 12.75 28.61
N ASN A 478 4.92 13.47 28.10
CA ASN A 478 5.90 12.97 27.11
C ASN A 478 5.33 12.60 25.72
N VAL A 479 4.42 13.40 25.18
CA VAL A 479 3.94 13.26 23.80
C VAL A 479 4.96 13.80 22.78
N ARG A 480 5.40 12.96 21.85
CA ARG A 480 6.21 13.35 20.69
C ARG A 480 5.39 13.25 19.41
N ALA A 481 5.21 14.38 18.74
CA ALA A 481 4.49 14.46 17.49
C ALA A 481 5.41 14.11 16.30
N LEU A 482 4.95 13.23 15.42
CA LEU A 482 5.56 12.90 14.14
C LEU A 482 4.56 13.20 13.03
N LYS A 483 5.08 13.68 11.89
CA LYS A 483 4.26 13.95 10.71
C LYS A 483 4.86 13.22 9.53
N PHE A 484 4.02 12.52 8.78
CA PHE A 484 4.40 11.85 7.54
C PHE A 484 3.50 12.28 6.41
N THR A 485 4.08 12.50 5.25
CA THR A 485 3.35 12.63 4.00
C THR A 485 3.46 11.31 3.24
N LEU A 486 2.33 10.64 3.01
CA LEU A 486 2.26 9.46 2.17
C LEU A 486 2.25 9.92 0.72
N GLU A 487 3.21 9.45 -0.06
CA GLU A 487 3.40 9.88 -1.44
C GLU A 487 3.59 8.66 -2.34
N GLY A 488 3.13 8.79 -3.56
CA GLY A 488 3.11 7.71 -4.52
C GLY A 488 3.22 8.22 -5.94
N ASN A 489 3.83 7.41 -6.78
CA ASN A 489 3.90 7.64 -8.21
C ASN A 489 3.74 6.31 -8.94
N MET A 490 2.78 6.26 -9.86
CA MET A 490 2.58 5.09 -10.72
C MET A 490 3.74 4.92 -11.71
N ASN A 491 4.38 6.02 -12.13
CA ASN A 491 5.60 5.95 -12.93
C ASN A 491 6.69 5.33 -12.07
N HIS A 492 7.17 4.17 -12.52
CA HIS A 492 8.16 3.35 -11.81
C HIS A 492 7.74 2.88 -10.41
N TYR A 493 6.45 2.95 -10.08
CA TYR A 493 5.85 2.37 -8.87
C TYR A 493 6.58 2.72 -7.57
N LEU A 494 6.88 4.01 -7.38
CA LEU A 494 7.58 4.54 -6.22
C LEU A 494 6.58 4.92 -5.11
N TRP A 495 6.67 4.27 -3.95
CA TRP A 495 5.79 4.49 -2.80
C TRP A 495 6.59 4.84 -1.55
N THR A 496 6.27 5.95 -0.92
CA THR A 496 7.15 6.56 0.10
C THR A 496 6.39 7.22 1.24
N LEU A 497 7.12 7.42 2.34
CA LEU A 497 6.80 8.42 3.34
C LEU A 497 7.82 9.55 3.16
N ASP A 498 7.40 10.81 3.12
CA ASP A 498 8.26 12.00 2.95
C ASP A 498 9.29 11.87 1.81
N ASN A 499 8.85 11.41 0.63
CA ASN A 499 9.69 11.18 -0.55
C ASN A 499 10.88 10.22 -0.35
N LYS A 500 10.85 9.38 0.69
CA LYS A 500 11.89 8.38 0.96
C LYS A 500 11.31 7.00 1.22
N THR A 501 11.89 6.01 0.57
CA THR A 501 11.63 4.60 0.86
C THR A 501 12.28 4.19 2.19
N VAL A 502 11.90 3.02 2.72
CA VAL A 502 12.53 2.41 3.90
C VAL A 502 14.04 2.22 3.69
N THR A 503 14.49 2.03 2.43
CA THR A 503 15.92 1.88 2.10
C THR A 503 16.70 3.19 2.00
N GLU A 504 16.01 4.33 2.03
CA GLU A 504 16.57 5.68 1.94
C GLU A 504 16.49 6.45 3.28
N THR A 505 16.09 5.78 4.36
CA THR A 505 15.95 6.36 5.70
C THR A 505 16.62 5.55 6.78
N ASP A 506 17.04 6.23 7.84
CA ASP A 506 17.44 5.60 9.09
C ASP A 506 16.23 5.23 9.94
N LYS A 507 16.46 4.38 10.95
CA LYS A 507 15.45 4.01 11.93
C LYS A 507 15.08 5.21 12.80
N ILE A 508 13.81 5.30 13.17
CA ILE A 508 13.29 6.31 14.08
C ILE A 508 13.52 5.81 15.50
N LEU A 509 14.41 6.47 16.25
CA LEU A 509 14.68 6.11 17.63
C LEU A 509 13.51 6.49 18.55
N VAL A 510 13.11 5.55 19.40
CA VAL A 510 11.99 5.72 20.35
C VAL A 510 12.42 5.39 21.77
N LYS A 511 11.96 6.18 22.73
CA LYS A 511 12.22 6.02 24.16
C LYS A 511 11.03 5.35 24.82
N LYS A 512 11.32 4.35 25.65
CA LYS A 512 10.27 3.65 26.39
C LYS A 512 9.52 4.63 27.30
N GLY A 513 8.19 4.59 27.25
CA GLY A 513 7.30 5.46 28.03
C GLY A 513 6.91 6.77 27.36
N GLU A 514 7.44 7.12 26.19
CA GLU A 514 6.94 8.25 25.41
C GLU A 514 5.64 7.90 24.68
N VAL A 515 4.78 8.89 24.42
CA VAL A 515 3.59 8.72 23.57
C VAL A 515 3.89 9.26 22.19
N LEU A 516 3.86 8.41 21.18
CA LEU A 516 4.05 8.84 19.80
C LEU A 516 2.72 9.19 19.17
N ARG A 517 2.54 10.44 18.77
CA ARG A 517 1.38 10.91 18.01
C ARG A 517 1.78 11.13 16.56
N ILE A 518 1.29 10.27 15.67
CA ILE A 518 1.65 10.26 14.25
C ILE A 518 0.49 10.82 13.44
N THR A 519 0.72 11.95 12.77
CA THR A 519 -0.20 12.52 11.80
C THR A 519 0.27 12.19 10.39
N MET A 520 -0.57 11.50 9.62
CA MET A 520 -0.29 11.10 8.25
C MET A 520 -1.19 11.84 7.29
N TYR A 521 -0.62 12.51 6.29
CA TYR A 521 -1.35 13.12 5.18
C TYR A 521 -1.14 12.30 3.90
N ASN A 522 -2.20 11.85 3.25
CA ASN A 522 -2.10 11.14 1.98
C ASN A 522 -2.12 12.12 0.80
N ASN A 523 -0.93 12.37 0.24
CA ASN A 523 -0.72 13.19 -0.96
C ASN A 523 -0.67 12.34 -2.25
N SER A 524 -1.17 11.10 -2.21
CA SER A 524 -1.29 10.23 -3.38
C SER A 524 -2.76 10.03 -3.78
N MET A 525 -2.96 9.43 -4.95
CA MET A 525 -4.29 9.12 -5.49
C MET A 525 -4.82 7.76 -5.05
N MET A 526 -4.04 7.00 -4.27
CA MET A 526 -4.38 5.65 -3.82
C MET A 526 -4.66 5.63 -2.32
N ARG A 527 -5.48 4.66 -1.90
CA ARG A 527 -5.64 4.31 -0.49
C ARG A 527 -4.37 3.66 0.05
N HIS A 528 -4.07 3.84 1.34
CA HIS A 528 -2.93 3.19 2.01
C HIS A 528 -3.34 2.65 3.38
N PRO A 529 -3.39 1.32 3.57
CA PRO A 529 -3.63 0.71 4.87
C PRO A 529 -2.30 0.64 5.63
N MET A 530 -2.08 1.59 6.54
CA MET A 530 -0.83 1.70 7.31
C MET A 530 -0.88 0.79 8.55
N HIS A 531 0.02 -0.17 8.62
CA HIS A 531 0.15 -1.15 9.70
C HIS A 531 1.36 -0.89 10.59
N LEU A 532 1.20 -1.01 11.91
CA LEU A 532 2.30 -0.98 12.88
C LEU A 532 2.38 -2.34 13.60
N HIS A 533 3.55 -2.99 13.51
CA HIS A 533 3.80 -4.25 14.20
C HIS A 533 3.87 -4.06 15.73
N GLY A 534 3.47 -5.08 16.49
CA GLY A 534 3.69 -5.18 17.95
C GLY A 534 2.91 -4.19 18.83
N HIS A 535 2.06 -3.35 18.24
CA HIS A 535 1.31 -2.31 18.94
C HIS A 535 -0.11 -2.26 18.42
N ASP A 536 -1.07 -2.07 19.34
CA ASP A 536 -2.30 -1.39 19.00
C ASP A 536 -2.09 0.12 19.17
N PHE A 537 -2.69 0.92 18.29
CA PHE A 537 -2.72 2.37 18.37
C PHE A 537 -4.16 2.87 18.47
N ARG A 538 -4.32 4.01 19.14
CA ARG A 538 -5.57 4.75 19.19
C ARG A 538 -5.73 5.57 17.91
N LEU A 539 -6.83 5.36 17.20
CA LEU A 539 -7.20 6.17 16.03
C LEU A 539 -8.00 7.40 16.47
N ILE A 540 -7.41 8.59 16.39
CA ILE A 540 -8.05 9.84 16.81
C ILE A 540 -9.24 10.14 15.90
N ASN A 541 -10.45 9.99 16.44
CA ASN A 541 -11.70 10.16 15.72
C ASN A 541 -12.71 11.02 16.50
N SER A 542 -13.92 11.20 15.96
CA SER A 542 -14.95 12.04 16.58
C SER A 542 -15.50 11.53 17.92
N LYS A 543 -15.08 10.36 18.41
CA LYS A 543 -15.53 9.79 19.70
C LYS A 543 -14.70 10.24 20.90
N GLY A 544 -13.70 11.11 20.70
CA GLY A 544 -12.91 11.69 21.77
C GLY A 544 -12.28 10.60 22.65
N GLU A 545 -12.51 10.64 23.96
CA GLU A 545 -11.96 9.67 24.91
C GLU A 545 -12.28 8.19 24.59
N TYR A 546 -13.26 7.93 23.72
CA TYR A 546 -13.69 6.59 23.29
C TYR A 546 -13.30 6.26 21.84
N SER A 547 -12.28 6.91 21.31
CA SER A 547 -11.71 6.55 20.01
C SER A 547 -11.29 5.07 19.97
N PRO A 548 -11.50 4.36 18.85
CA PRO A 548 -11.22 2.93 18.75
C PRO A 548 -9.71 2.65 18.76
N LEU A 549 -9.37 1.43 19.17
CA LEU A 549 -8.04 0.85 18.97
C LEU A 549 -7.99 0.11 17.63
N LYS A 550 -6.87 0.25 16.93
CA LYS A 550 -6.58 -0.37 15.63
C LYS A 550 -5.09 -0.74 15.60
N ASN A 551 -4.71 -1.63 14.69
CA ASN A 551 -3.30 -1.89 14.33
C ASN A 551 -3.02 -1.69 12.83
N VAL A 552 -4.07 -1.47 12.03
CA VAL A 552 -4.00 -1.02 10.62
C VAL A 552 -4.91 0.18 10.49
N VAL A 553 -4.57 1.18 9.66
CA VAL A 553 -5.47 2.29 9.36
C VAL A 553 -5.44 2.63 7.88
N ASP A 554 -6.59 2.54 7.21
CA ASP A 554 -6.75 2.96 5.82
C ASP A 554 -6.86 4.48 5.73
N ILE A 555 -6.07 5.08 4.84
CA ILE A 555 -6.03 6.53 4.64
C ILE A 555 -6.36 6.81 3.17
N MET A 556 -7.51 7.42 2.92
CA MET A 556 -7.94 7.76 1.55
C MET A 556 -7.14 8.94 0.98
N PRO A 557 -7.15 9.15 -0.34
CA PRO A 557 -6.56 10.33 -0.96
C PRO A 557 -6.99 11.62 -0.27
N MET A 558 -6.04 12.54 -0.07
CA MET A 558 -6.21 13.84 0.62
C MET A 558 -6.61 13.77 2.10
N GLU A 559 -6.80 12.59 2.70
CA GLU A 559 -7.09 12.52 4.12
C GLU A 559 -5.85 12.80 4.97
N THR A 560 -6.09 13.41 6.13
CA THR A 560 -5.13 13.49 7.22
C THR A 560 -5.66 12.70 8.40
N THR A 561 -4.97 11.63 8.76
CA THR A 561 -5.37 10.75 9.86
C THR A 561 -4.30 10.77 10.94
N THR A 562 -4.73 10.85 12.21
CA THR A 562 -3.83 10.84 13.35
C THR A 562 -4.03 9.59 14.18
N ILE A 563 -2.94 8.89 14.46
CA ILE A 563 -2.88 7.77 15.40
C ILE A 563 -1.95 8.11 16.55
N GLU A 564 -2.14 7.45 17.69
CA GLU A 564 -1.19 7.54 18.79
C GLU A 564 -1.05 6.21 19.53
N PHE A 565 0.16 5.94 20.01
CA PHE A 565 0.45 4.76 20.82
C PHE A 565 1.50 5.08 21.87
N VAL A 566 1.49 4.30 22.95
CA VAL A 566 2.53 4.35 23.98
C VAL A 566 3.71 3.52 23.48
N ALA A 567 4.90 4.10 23.48
CA ALA A 567 6.12 3.39 23.17
C ALA A 567 6.49 2.49 24.36
N ASN A 568 5.86 1.33 24.49
CA ASN A 568 6.10 0.41 25.60
C ASN A 568 6.89 -0.83 25.19
N GLN A 569 7.09 -1.15 23.91
CA GLN A 569 7.79 -2.38 23.49
C GLN A 569 9.33 -2.34 23.62
N ASP A 570 10.02 -3.34 23.06
CA ASP A 570 11.48 -3.47 22.96
C ASP A 570 11.84 -3.92 21.53
N GLY A 571 13.01 -3.55 21.01
CA GLY A 571 13.49 -3.96 19.68
C GLY A 571 13.11 -3.03 18.52
N ASP A 572 13.17 -3.57 17.30
CA ASP A 572 12.85 -2.85 16.05
C ASP A 572 11.45 -3.25 15.56
N TRP A 573 10.59 -2.30 15.23
CA TRP A 573 9.21 -2.55 14.79
C TRP A 573 8.94 -1.92 13.43
N PHE A 574 8.35 -2.70 12.53
CA PHE A 574 8.06 -2.24 11.17
C PHE A 574 6.73 -1.50 11.10
N PHE A 575 6.74 -0.37 10.41
CA PHE A 575 5.56 0.45 10.12
C PHE A 575 5.45 0.65 8.61
N HIS A 576 4.46 0.08 7.96
CA HIS A 576 4.42 0.04 6.50
C HIS A 576 3.00 0.05 5.93
N CYS A 577 2.89 0.40 4.65
CA CYS A 577 1.67 0.19 3.88
C CYS A 577 1.46 -1.30 3.67
N HIS A 578 0.25 -1.80 3.89
CA HIS A 578 -0.08 -3.23 3.75
C HIS A 578 -0.62 -3.61 2.37
N ILE A 579 -0.64 -2.68 1.41
CA ILE A 579 -0.62 -3.10 0.01
C ILE A 579 0.74 -3.74 -0.25
N LEU A 580 0.79 -5.06 -0.46
CA LEU A 580 2.01 -5.87 -0.51
C LEU A 580 3.04 -5.27 -1.47
N TYR A 581 2.60 -4.85 -2.65
CA TYR A 581 3.48 -4.26 -3.66
C TYR A 581 3.99 -2.86 -3.27
N HIS A 582 3.24 -2.06 -2.50
CA HIS A 582 3.72 -0.78 -1.97
C HIS A 582 4.79 -1.00 -0.89
N MET A 583 4.59 -1.99 -0.01
CA MET A 583 5.60 -2.40 0.97
C MET A 583 6.89 -2.81 0.27
N MET A 584 6.79 -3.69 -0.73
CA MET A 584 7.95 -4.19 -1.48
C MET A 584 8.66 -3.08 -2.28
N ALA A 585 7.93 -2.07 -2.74
CA ALA A 585 8.48 -0.86 -3.34
C ALA A 585 9.13 0.11 -2.32
N GLY A 586 8.93 -0.14 -1.03
CA GLY A 586 9.65 0.51 0.07
C GLY A 586 8.82 1.48 0.92
N MET A 587 7.49 1.42 0.88
CA MET A 587 6.61 2.32 1.66
C MET A 587 6.55 1.93 3.14
N GLY A 588 7.56 2.35 3.92
CA GLY A 588 7.58 2.11 5.35
C GLY A 588 8.66 2.88 6.12
N ARG A 589 8.64 2.67 7.44
CA ARG A 589 9.57 3.18 8.46
C ARG A 589 9.80 2.11 9.51
N ILE A 590 10.87 2.26 10.27
CA ILE A 590 11.21 1.37 11.38
C ILE A 590 11.31 2.21 12.64
N PHE A 591 10.55 1.82 13.68
CA PHE A 591 10.69 2.35 15.02
C PHE A 591 11.66 1.47 15.80
N SER A 592 12.72 2.05 16.34
CA SER A 592 13.79 1.33 17.04
C SER A 592 13.88 1.81 18.47
N TYR A 593 13.62 0.91 19.41
CA TYR A 593 13.66 1.24 20.84
C TYR A 593 15.10 1.40 21.32
N GLU A 594 15.37 2.53 21.97
CA GLU A 594 16.68 2.78 22.58
C GLU A 594 16.96 1.80 23.71
N ASN A 595 18.22 1.39 23.84
CA ASN A 595 18.67 0.45 24.88
C ASN A 595 17.96 -0.93 24.85
N SER A 596 17.46 -1.33 23.68
CA SER A 596 16.81 -2.62 23.51
C SER A 596 17.73 -3.79 23.80
N LYS A 597 17.16 -4.88 24.30
CA LYS A 597 17.92 -6.13 24.52
C LYS A 597 18.50 -6.64 23.19
N PRO A 598 19.66 -7.30 23.21
CA PRO A 598 20.17 -8.00 22.04
C PRO A 598 19.15 -9.01 21.53
N ASN A 599 18.79 -8.95 20.25
CA ASN A 599 17.90 -9.92 19.63
C ASN A 599 18.68 -11.22 19.34
N PRO A 600 18.35 -12.34 20.00
CA PRO A 600 19.09 -13.59 19.84
C PRO A 600 18.94 -14.22 18.45
N GLN A 601 17.88 -13.87 17.69
CA GLN A 601 17.69 -14.33 16.32
C GLN A 601 18.62 -13.61 15.33
N LEU A 602 19.09 -12.41 15.67
CA LEU A 602 19.89 -11.54 14.80
C LEU A 602 21.16 -11.05 15.52
N PRO A 603 22.14 -11.94 15.78
CA PRO A 603 23.33 -11.60 16.56
C PRO A 603 24.24 -10.58 15.87
N ASP A 604 24.33 -10.59 14.53
CA ASP A 604 25.04 -9.57 13.75
C ASP A 604 24.06 -8.55 13.17
N LYS A 605 23.87 -7.45 13.91
CA LYS A 605 22.96 -6.37 13.51
C LYS A 605 23.36 -5.68 12.20
N LYS A 606 24.66 -5.58 11.89
CA LYS A 606 25.14 -4.91 10.68
C LYS A 606 24.84 -5.75 9.44
N LEU A 607 25.11 -7.05 9.52
CA LEU A 607 24.78 -7.99 8.44
C LEU A 607 23.27 -8.12 8.24
N ALA A 608 22.51 -8.22 9.33
CA ALA A 608 21.05 -8.28 9.28
C ALA A 608 20.47 -7.03 8.58
N TRP A 609 20.90 -5.82 8.99
CA TRP A 609 20.48 -4.58 8.35
C TRP A 609 20.83 -4.52 6.86
N LYS A 610 22.06 -4.94 6.49
CA LYS A 610 22.47 -5.00 5.07
C LYS A 610 21.57 -5.93 4.24
N ASN A 611 21.19 -7.08 4.79
CA ASN A 611 20.32 -8.04 4.11
C ASN A 611 18.88 -7.53 4.01
N PHE A 612 18.34 -6.93 5.09
CA PHE A 612 17.04 -6.28 5.07
C PHE A 612 16.96 -5.21 3.95
N LEU A 613 17.98 -4.34 3.85
CA LEU A 613 18.04 -3.33 2.79
C LEU A 613 18.15 -3.93 1.39
N LYS A 614 18.79 -5.10 1.25
CA LYS A 614 18.92 -5.79 -0.04
C LYS A 614 17.57 -6.34 -0.48
N ASP A 615 16.83 -6.98 0.42
CA ASP A 615 15.54 -7.62 0.10
C ASP A 615 14.43 -6.60 -0.16
N ASN A 616 14.55 -5.41 0.42
CA ASN A 616 13.66 -4.28 0.19
C ASN A 616 14.15 -3.34 -0.93
N ARG A 617 15.17 -3.73 -1.70
CA ARG A 617 15.65 -2.99 -2.87
C ARG A 617 15.27 -3.74 -4.15
N MET A 618 14.13 -3.39 -4.72
CA MET A 618 13.67 -3.97 -5.98
C MET A 618 14.67 -3.70 -7.11
N VAL A 619 15.05 -4.76 -7.83
CA VAL A 619 15.77 -4.68 -9.11
C VAL A 619 14.87 -5.28 -10.16
N SER A 620 14.66 -4.56 -11.26
CA SER A 620 13.71 -4.97 -12.28
C SER A 620 14.16 -4.50 -13.65
N SER A 621 13.83 -5.28 -14.67
CA SER A 621 14.16 -4.96 -16.05
C SER A 621 12.94 -5.13 -16.94
N MET A 622 12.92 -4.38 -18.03
CA MET A 622 12.04 -4.59 -19.17
C MET A 622 12.86 -4.57 -20.47
N ALA A 623 12.31 -5.21 -21.49
CA ALA A 623 12.83 -5.13 -22.84
C ALA A 623 11.66 -5.06 -23.83
N MET A 624 11.83 -4.30 -24.89
CA MET A 624 10.91 -4.22 -26.02
C MET A 624 11.70 -4.39 -27.30
N LEU A 625 11.20 -5.22 -28.20
CA LEU A 625 11.80 -5.49 -29.50
C LEU A 625 10.71 -5.37 -30.58
N ASP A 626 10.78 -4.32 -31.37
CA ASP A 626 9.97 -4.14 -32.57
C ASP A 626 10.74 -4.66 -33.78
N ILE A 627 10.12 -5.60 -34.50
CA ILE A 627 10.66 -6.19 -35.72
C ILE A 627 9.68 -5.84 -36.83
N ALA A 628 10.03 -4.83 -37.63
CA ALA A 628 9.23 -4.33 -38.73
C ALA A 628 9.94 -4.49 -40.08
N SER A 629 9.18 -4.41 -41.17
CA SER A 629 9.70 -4.55 -42.53
C SER A 629 10.77 -3.51 -42.91
N ASN A 630 10.77 -2.35 -42.27
CA ASN A 630 11.72 -1.26 -42.50
C ASN A 630 12.84 -1.20 -41.46
N LYS A 631 12.56 -1.55 -40.20
CA LYS A 631 13.50 -1.41 -39.09
C LYS A 631 13.35 -2.47 -38.01
N VAL A 632 14.44 -2.68 -37.28
CA VAL A 632 14.47 -3.36 -35.99
C VAL A 632 14.76 -2.30 -34.93
N HIS A 633 13.92 -2.23 -33.91
CA HIS A 633 14.04 -1.29 -32.80
C HIS A 633 14.01 -2.05 -31.47
N ALA A 634 14.96 -1.78 -30.60
CA ALA A 634 15.12 -2.47 -29.33
C ALA A 634 15.33 -1.47 -28.20
N GLU A 635 14.49 -1.55 -27.18
CA GLU A 635 14.60 -0.76 -25.96
C GLU A 635 14.76 -1.68 -24.76
N THR A 636 15.57 -1.26 -23.81
CA THR A 636 15.70 -1.94 -22.52
C THR A 636 15.78 -0.90 -21.41
N MET A 637 15.19 -1.23 -20.26
CA MET A 637 15.35 -0.45 -19.05
C MET A 637 15.61 -1.40 -17.90
N THR A 638 16.57 -1.06 -17.04
CA THR A 638 16.80 -1.75 -15.77
C THR A 638 16.87 -0.73 -14.65
N MET A 639 16.02 -0.90 -13.63
CA MET A 639 16.09 -0.10 -12.41
C MET A 639 16.83 -0.82 -11.29
N PHE A 640 17.69 -0.08 -10.60
CA PHE A 640 18.49 -0.54 -9.47
C PHE A 640 18.00 0.15 -8.20
N GLY A 641 17.00 -0.45 -7.55
CA GLY A 641 16.27 0.20 -6.46
C GLY A 641 15.33 1.30 -6.97
N PRO A 642 14.92 2.23 -6.09
CA PRO A 642 13.77 3.09 -6.37
C PRO A 642 14.01 4.21 -7.40
N ARG A 643 15.27 4.51 -7.76
CA ARG A 643 15.61 5.76 -8.48
C ARG A 643 16.73 5.68 -9.50
N TRP A 644 17.58 4.65 -9.47
CA TRP A 644 18.65 4.52 -10.45
C TRP A 644 18.17 3.67 -11.62
N ALA A 645 18.46 4.12 -12.83
CA ALA A 645 18.03 3.43 -14.04
C ALA A 645 19.17 3.37 -15.07
N ASN A 646 19.24 2.24 -15.77
CA ASN A 646 19.94 2.12 -17.04
C ASN A 646 18.88 2.01 -18.15
N LEU A 647 18.95 2.89 -19.15
CA LEU A 647 18.04 2.95 -20.29
C LEU A 647 18.87 2.77 -21.55
N ASN A 648 18.50 1.82 -22.39
CA ASN A 648 19.18 1.60 -23.65
C ASN A 648 18.18 1.51 -24.79
N GLU A 649 18.54 2.07 -25.92
CA GLU A 649 17.72 2.14 -27.12
C GLU A 649 18.62 1.88 -28.32
N PHE A 650 18.18 1.05 -29.26
CA PHE A 650 18.94 0.68 -30.44
C PHE A 650 17.99 0.51 -31.62
N HIS A 651 18.26 1.14 -32.74
CA HIS A 651 17.55 0.88 -33.98
C HIS A 651 18.48 0.70 -35.16
N SER A 652 18.04 -0.13 -36.09
CA SER A 652 18.74 -0.38 -37.34
C SER A 652 17.77 -0.74 -38.45
N ASN A 653 18.11 -0.37 -39.68
CA ASN A 653 17.50 -1.01 -40.84
C ASN A 653 18.09 -2.41 -41.08
N TRP A 654 17.49 -3.18 -42.00
CA TRP A 654 17.87 -4.57 -42.28
C TRP A 654 19.25 -4.72 -42.95
N ASP A 655 19.71 -3.70 -43.66
CA ASP A 655 21.03 -3.69 -44.30
C ASP A 655 22.15 -3.26 -43.33
N PHE A 656 21.80 -2.87 -42.09
CA PHE A 656 22.72 -2.42 -41.04
C PHE A 656 23.70 -1.31 -41.49
N ASP A 657 23.31 -0.54 -42.49
CA ASP A 657 24.02 0.63 -42.97
C ASP A 657 23.55 1.91 -42.26
N HIS A 658 22.42 1.85 -41.53
CA HIS A 658 21.93 2.88 -40.62
C HIS A 658 21.64 2.25 -39.26
N PHE A 659 22.60 2.35 -38.33
CA PHE A 659 22.46 1.91 -36.95
C PHE A 659 22.67 3.07 -36.00
N GLU A 660 21.78 3.21 -35.03
CA GLU A 660 21.96 4.12 -33.91
C GLU A 660 21.62 3.44 -32.60
N GLY A 661 22.32 3.85 -31.55
CA GLY A 661 22.10 3.32 -30.22
C GLY A 661 22.47 4.31 -29.14
N ASN A 662 21.72 4.29 -28.05
CA ASN A 662 21.97 5.08 -26.85
C ASN A 662 22.03 4.13 -25.66
N VAL A 663 23.03 4.29 -24.81
CA VAL A 663 23.18 3.61 -23.52
C VAL A 663 23.29 4.68 -22.45
N LYS A 664 22.28 4.81 -21.59
CA LYS A 664 22.15 5.87 -20.58
C LYS A 664 22.12 5.25 -19.19
N VAL A 665 22.81 5.85 -18.23
CA VAL A 665 22.68 5.54 -16.80
C VAL A 665 22.41 6.84 -16.06
N GLY A 666 21.32 6.87 -15.30
CA GLY A 666 20.86 8.09 -14.64
C GLY A 666 20.13 7.82 -13.33
N ARG A 667 19.77 8.91 -12.65
CA ARG A 667 19.02 8.88 -11.39
C ARG A 667 17.78 9.77 -11.47
N PHE A 668 16.60 9.19 -11.30
CA PHE A 668 15.35 9.94 -11.20
C PHE A 668 15.32 10.84 -9.95
N LEU A 669 14.91 12.10 -10.14
CA LEU A 669 14.84 13.13 -9.11
C LEU A 669 13.40 13.38 -8.65
N GLY A 670 13.26 13.68 -7.35
CA GLY A 670 11.98 14.07 -6.74
C GLY A 670 10.97 12.91 -6.66
N LYS A 671 9.82 13.18 -6.05
CA LYS A 671 8.77 12.17 -5.83
C LYS A 671 8.04 11.75 -7.10
N PHE A 672 7.89 12.66 -8.07
CA PHE A 672 7.20 12.39 -9.33
C PHE A 672 8.11 11.82 -10.42
N GLN A 673 9.42 11.78 -10.18
CA GLN A 673 10.43 11.21 -11.09
C GLN A 673 10.36 11.77 -12.52
N TRP A 674 10.00 13.05 -12.67
CA TRP A 674 9.92 13.69 -13.98
C TRP A 674 11.28 14.03 -14.59
N ALA A 675 12.33 14.13 -13.77
CA ALA A 675 13.66 14.53 -14.22
C ALA A 675 14.66 13.40 -14.01
N LEU A 676 15.44 13.09 -15.05
CA LEU A 676 16.49 12.07 -15.05
C LEU A 676 17.77 12.67 -15.66
N PRO A 677 18.67 13.26 -14.85
CA PRO A 677 20.05 13.48 -15.29
C PRO A 677 20.74 12.15 -15.53
N TYR A 678 21.50 12.06 -16.62
CA TYR A 678 22.19 10.85 -17.02
C TYR A 678 23.56 11.12 -17.65
N ALA A 679 24.39 10.07 -17.64
CA ALA A 679 25.58 9.96 -18.45
C ALA A 679 25.50 8.68 -19.29
N GLY A 680 26.11 8.68 -20.46
CA GLY A 680 25.94 7.58 -21.40
C GLY A 680 26.84 7.62 -22.61
N PHE A 681 26.55 6.72 -23.54
CA PHE A 681 27.21 6.63 -24.84
C PHE A 681 26.17 6.61 -25.95
N ARG A 682 26.42 7.39 -26.99
CA ARG A 682 25.74 7.30 -28.28
C ARG A 682 26.63 6.53 -29.24
N ILE A 683 26.02 5.62 -29.99
CA ILE A 683 26.66 4.80 -31.01
C ILE A 683 25.94 5.11 -32.31
N GLN A 684 26.64 5.59 -33.33
CA GLN A 684 26.04 5.86 -34.64
C GLN A 684 26.92 5.28 -35.74
N LYS A 685 26.30 4.56 -36.68
CA LYS A 685 26.94 4.03 -37.87
C LYS A 685 26.00 4.29 -39.05
N ASN A 686 26.32 5.31 -39.84
CA ASN A 686 25.65 5.58 -41.11
C ASN A 686 26.66 6.05 -42.17
N HIS A 687 26.22 6.10 -43.43
CA HIS A 687 27.08 6.48 -44.56
C HIS A 687 27.67 7.90 -44.39
N GLU A 688 26.85 8.86 -43.95
CA GLU A 688 27.28 10.26 -43.75
C GLU A 688 28.38 10.39 -42.67
N ILE A 689 28.38 9.56 -41.61
CA ILE A 689 29.45 9.53 -40.60
C ILE A 689 30.75 8.96 -41.18
N MET A 690 30.66 7.91 -42.00
CA MET A 690 31.85 7.36 -42.67
C MET A 690 32.45 8.37 -43.65
N GLU A 691 31.62 9.08 -44.42
CA GLU A 691 32.06 10.15 -45.30
C GLU A 691 32.69 11.31 -44.53
N ARG A 692 32.11 11.72 -43.40
CA ARG A 692 32.67 12.77 -42.55
C ARG A 692 34.03 12.39 -42.00
N GLN A 693 34.17 11.18 -41.46
CA GLN A 693 35.46 10.69 -40.93
C GLN A 693 36.52 10.63 -42.05
N MET A 694 36.14 10.16 -43.23
CA MET A 694 37.03 10.10 -44.40
C MET A 694 37.42 11.50 -44.90
N ALA A 695 36.50 12.46 -44.91
CA ALA A 695 36.79 13.85 -45.27
C ALA A 695 37.75 14.50 -44.25
N GLU A 696 37.53 14.30 -42.95
CA GLU A 696 38.41 14.81 -41.89
C GLU A 696 39.82 14.17 -41.96
N ASP A 697 39.92 12.85 -42.17
CA ASP A 697 41.20 12.13 -42.32
C ASP A 697 41.99 12.59 -43.57
N MET A 698 41.29 13.00 -44.63
CA MET A 698 41.89 13.54 -45.85
C MET A 698 42.08 15.07 -45.83
N GLY A 699 41.70 15.75 -44.74
CA GLY A 699 41.79 17.22 -44.62
C GLY A 699 40.87 17.99 -45.57
N MET A 700 39.75 17.38 -46.00
CA MET A 700 38.74 17.99 -46.87
C MET A 700 37.56 18.56 -46.07
N GLU A 701 36.90 19.59 -46.60
CA GLU A 701 35.65 20.11 -46.00
C GLU A 701 34.49 19.14 -46.23
N PHE A 702 33.81 18.75 -45.14
CA PHE A 702 32.61 17.91 -45.19
C PHE A 702 31.34 18.77 -45.34
N HIS A 703 30.59 18.55 -46.43
CA HIS A 703 29.31 19.23 -46.71
C HIS A 703 28.11 18.30 -46.46
N GLY A 704 27.89 17.92 -45.19
CA GLY A 704 26.73 17.10 -44.79
C GLY A 704 25.47 17.89 -44.45
N LYS A 705 24.39 17.14 -44.14
CA LYS A 705 23.15 17.71 -43.59
C LYS A 705 23.40 18.37 -42.24
N LYS A 706 22.66 19.46 -41.98
CA LYS A 706 22.76 20.21 -40.73
C LYS A 706 21.58 19.94 -39.80
N THR A 707 21.85 19.91 -38.50
CA THR A 707 20.84 19.89 -37.44
C THR A 707 20.12 21.24 -37.36
N TRP A 708 19.04 21.31 -36.58
CA TRP A 708 18.34 22.58 -36.31
C TRP A 708 19.24 23.66 -35.69
N PHE A 709 20.35 23.26 -35.06
CA PHE A 709 21.34 24.17 -34.48
C PHE A 709 22.48 24.53 -35.45
N GLY A 710 22.39 24.11 -36.71
CA GLY A 710 23.43 24.34 -37.72
C GLY A 710 24.69 23.47 -37.56
N GLN A 711 24.67 22.49 -36.66
CA GLN A 711 25.74 21.51 -36.48
C GLN A 711 25.68 20.43 -37.56
N GLN A 712 26.77 19.73 -37.82
CA GLN A 712 26.73 18.57 -38.73
C GLN A 712 25.89 17.45 -38.11
N LYS A 713 24.95 16.89 -38.88
CA LYS A 713 24.13 15.74 -38.46
C LYS A 713 25.01 14.52 -38.21
N ALA A 714 25.90 14.19 -39.14
CA ALA A 714 26.90 13.15 -38.94
C ALA A 714 27.79 13.48 -37.73
N SER A 715 27.82 12.63 -36.71
CA SER A 715 28.76 12.76 -35.59
C SER A 715 30.22 12.63 -36.08
N LYS A 716 31.14 13.24 -35.36
CA LYS A 716 32.59 13.08 -35.59
C LYS A 716 33.05 11.68 -35.21
N ASP A 717 32.60 11.20 -34.06
CA ASP A 717 32.92 9.88 -33.54
C ASP A 717 31.74 8.93 -33.64
N LYS A 718 32.04 7.69 -34.03
CA LYS A 718 31.11 6.56 -34.00
C LYS A 718 30.59 6.27 -32.59
N TYR A 719 31.45 6.46 -31.58
CA TYR A 719 31.14 6.27 -30.17
C TYR A 719 31.32 7.61 -29.46
N ALA A 720 30.22 8.21 -29.01
CA ALA A 720 30.26 9.50 -28.36
C ALA A 720 29.79 9.40 -26.91
N PHE A 721 30.67 9.74 -25.97
CA PHE A 721 30.25 9.95 -24.59
C PHE A 721 29.31 11.17 -24.55
N MET A 722 28.21 11.05 -23.80
CA MET A 722 27.21 12.09 -23.66
C MET A 722 26.73 12.25 -22.22
N VAL A 723 26.34 13.47 -21.88
CA VAL A 723 25.59 13.79 -20.67
C VAL A 723 24.30 14.48 -21.07
N GLY A 724 23.24 14.23 -20.32
CA GLY A 724 21.94 14.78 -20.65
C GLY A 724 20.96 14.82 -19.49
N LEU A 725 19.79 15.38 -19.79
CA LEU A 725 18.65 15.49 -18.89
C LEU A 725 17.39 15.12 -19.66
N GLN A 726 16.73 14.06 -19.22
CA GLN A 726 15.38 13.73 -19.65
C GLN A 726 14.37 14.37 -18.68
N TYR A 727 13.32 14.99 -19.21
CA TYR A 727 12.26 15.65 -18.45
C TYR A 727 10.85 15.36 -19.00
N LEU A 728 9.91 14.98 -18.13
CA LEU A 728 8.51 14.75 -18.52
C LEU A 728 7.71 16.07 -18.59
N LEU A 729 7.31 16.47 -19.79
CA LEU A 729 6.47 17.63 -20.09
C LEU A 729 4.96 17.32 -19.93
N PRO A 730 4.10 18.37 -19.92
CA PRO A 730 2.65 18.19 -20.08
C PRO A 730 2.31 17.28 -21.26
N MET A 731 1.14 16.62 -21.20
CA MET A 731 0.71 15.61 -22.16
C MET A 731 1.56 14.34 -22.15
N LEU A 732 2.30 14.08 -21.06
CA LEU A 732 3.17 12.92 -20.92
C LEU A 732 4.23 12.82 -22.05
N ILE A 733 4.69 13.97 -22.54
CA ILE A 733 5.73 14.05 -23.57
C ILE A 733 7.09 14.06 -22.87
N THR A 734 7.96 13.14 -23.25
CA THR A 734 9.35 13.14 -22.82
C THR A 734 10.15 14.14 -23.64
N ALA A 735 10.85 15.06 -22.97
CA ALA A 735 11.88 15.89 -23.57
C ALA A 735 13.25 15.37 -23.14
N ASP A 736 14.14 15.05 -24.07
CA ASP A 736 15.52 14.67 -23.80
C ASP A 736 16.47 15.71 -24.41
N ALA A 737 17.33 16.28 -23.57
CA ALA A 737 18.38 17.19 -24.00
C ALA A 737 19.74 16.60 -23.64
N SER A 738 20.62 16.45 -24.63
CA SER A 738 21.96 15.91 -24.43
C SER A 738 23.03 16.70 -25.16
N VAL A 739 24.24 16.67 -24.60
CA VAL A 739 25.46 17.15 -25.25
C VAL A 739 26.49 16.03 -25.23
N ASP A 740 27.09 15.77 -26.38
CA ASP A 740 28.20 14.82 -26.47
C ASP A 740 29.56 15.51 -26.29
N HIS A 741 30.61 14.71 -26.12
CA HIS A 741 31.99 15.20 -25.96
C HIS A 741 32.55 15.95 -27.19
N ASN A 742 31.88 15.86 -28.35
CA ASN A 742 32.18 16.64 -29.55
C ASN A 742 31.43 17.99 -29.57
N GLY A 743 30.61 18.27 -28.56
CA GLY A 743 29.79 19.46 -28.45
C GLY A 743 28.51 19.41 -29.29
N LYS A 744 28.14 18.25 -29.87
CA LYS A 744 26.86 18.09 -30.58
C LYS A 744 25.73 18.10 -29.56
N VAL A 745 24.76 18.99 -29.79
CA VAL A 745 23.54 19.09 -28.99
C VAL A 745 22.44 18.32 -29.69
N LEU A 746 21.78 17.42 -28.97
CA LEU A 746 20.57 16.73 -29.44
C LEU A 746 19.42 17.07 -28.51
N LEU A 747 18.34 17.59 -29.09
CA LEU A 747 17.04 17.69 -28.42
C LEU A 747 16.08 16.68 -29.06
N GLU A 748 15.37 15.94 -28.23
CA GLU A 748 14.34 15.00 -28.66
C GLU A 748 13.05 15.22 -27.88
N LEU A 749 11.92 15.16 -28.58
CA LEU A 749 10.59 15.09 -28.01
C LEU A 749 9.96 13.76 -28.43
N SER A 750 9.55 12.96 -27.46
CA SER A 750 8.93 11.67 -27.73
C SER A 750 7.76 11.40 -26.79
N ARG A 751 6.83 10.57 -27.25
CA ARG A 751 5.74 10.06 -26.41
C ARG A 751 5.38 8.66 -26.86
N GLU A 752 5.49 7.73 -25.92
CA GLU A 752 5.06 6.34 -26.08
C GLU A 752 3.67 6.11 -25.49
N ASP A 753 3.07 4.98 -25.84
CA ASP A 753 1.85 4.42 -25.23
C ASP A 753 0.61 5.34 -25.18
N ILE A 754 0.42 6.20 -26.18
CA ILE A 754 -0.79 7.03 -26.31
C ILE A 754 -2.04 6.12 -26.43
N PRO A 755 -3.01 6.15 -25.49
CA PRO A 755 -4.13 5.22 -25.49
C PRO A 755 -5.21 5.65 -26.49
N ILE A 756 -5.04 5.30 -27.77
CA ILE A 756 -6.00 5.61 -28.85
C ILE A 756 -7.32 4.87 -28.64
N SER A 757 -7.26 3.57 -28.34
CA SER A 757 -8.41 2.73 -28.00
C SER A 757 -8.05 1.76 -26.87
N ARG A 758 -8.97 0.86 -26.50
CA ARG A 758 -8.71 -0.14 -25.45
C ARG A 758 -7.40 -0.91 -25.69
N ARG A 759 -7.08 -1.29 -26.93
CA ARG A 759 -5.90 -2.10 -27.27
C ARG A 759 -4.91 -1.46 -28.23
N ILE A 760 -5.25 -0.31 -28.81
CA ILE A 760 -4.36 0.41 -29.73
C ILE A 760 -3.60 1.46 -28.95
N ARG A 761 -2.28 1.43 -29.06
CA ARG A 761 -1.35 2.44 -28.53
C ARG A 761 -0.70 3.16 -29.69
N GLY A 762 -0.56 4.47 -29.59
CA GLY A 762 0.19 5.28 -30.54
C GLY A 762 1.48 5.79 -29.94
N ASN A 763 2.44 6.14 -30.78
CA ASN A 763 3.65 6.81 -30.35
C ASN A 763 4.17 7.79 -31.41
N PHE A 764 5.08 8.66 -30.97
CA PHE A 764 5.87 9.51 -31.86
C PHE A 764 7.21 9.90 -31.23
N SER A 765 8.18 10.20 -32.08
CA SER A 765 9.44 10.85 -31.71
C SER A 765 9.83 11.90 -32.75
N LEU A 766 10.50 12.96 -32.31
CA LEU A 766 11.01 14.04 -33.14
C LEU A 766 12.30 14.58 -32.51
N ASN A 767 13.39 14.68 -33.28
CA ASN A 767 14.65 15.20 -32.78
C ASN A 767 15.23 16.35 -33.60
N SER A 768 16.24 17.04 -33.05
CA SER A 768 16.91 18.18 -33.67
C SER A 768 17.79 17.82 -34.88
N ASP A 769 18.00 16.54 -35.13
CA ASP A 769 18.66 16.02 -36.34
C ASP A 769 17.66 15.90 -37.51
N GLY A 770 16.39 16.26 -37.28
CA GLY A 770 15.32 16.24 -38.26
C GLY A 770 14.68 14.87 -38.46
N GLU A 771 14.95 13.90 -37.58
CA GLU A 771 14.31 12.60 -37.62
C GLU A 771 12.95 12.65 -36.95
N PHE A 772 11.98 11.99 -37.58
CA PHE A 772 10.62 11.89 -37.11
C PHE A 772 10.14 10.45 -37.29
N SER A 773 9.59 9.89 -36.22
CA SER A 773 8.92 8.60 -36.28
C SER A 773 7.55 8.64 -35.61
N THR A 774 6.64 7.81 -36.08
CA THR A 774 5.32 7.63 -35.49
C THR A 774 4.84 6.20 -35.71
N GLY A 775 4.03 5.68 -34.80
CA GLY A 775 3.62 4.29 -34.84
C GLY A 775 2.31 4.01 -34.14
N LEU A 776 1.75 2.86 -34.48
CA LEU A 776 0.59 2.25 -33.83
C LEU A 776 0.92 0.82 -33.46
N ARG A 777 0.53 0.42 -32.26
CA ARG A 777 0.70 -0.93 -31.72
C ARG A 777 -0.65 -1.48 -31.26
N TYR A 778 -1.05 -2.65 -31.76
CA TYR A 778 -2.24 -3.37 -31.31
C TYR A 778 -1.84 -4.49 -30.34
N ILE A 779 -2.17 -4.30 -29.06
CA ILE A 779 -1.83 -5.22 -27.98
C ILE A 779 -2.72 -6.47 -28.02
N VAL A 780 -2.16 -7.60 -28.44
CA VAL A 780 -2.85 -8.89 -28.47
C VAL A 780 -2.73 -9.57 -27.10
N ARG A 781 -1.50 -9.70 -26.61
CA ARG A 781 -1.13 -10.27 -25.31
C ARG A 781 -0.16 -9.32 -24.61
N LYS A 782 0.07 -9.54 -23.31
CA LYS A 782 1.02 -8.76 -22.50
C LYS A 782 2.47 -8.72 -23.03
N TRP A 783 2.83 -9.63 -23.93
CA TRP A 783 4.18 -9.77 -24.49
C TRP A 783 4.20 -9.73 -26.03
N PHE A 784 3.05 -9.56 -26.69
CA PHE A 784 2.96 -9.60 -28.15
C PHE A 784 1.94 -8.60 -28.68
N SER A 785 2.39 -7.81 -29.65
CA SER A 785 1.58 -6.85 -30.37
C SER A 785 1.89 -6.88 -31.87
N PHE A 786 0.91 -6.51 -32.68
CA PHE A 786 1.18 -6.10 -34.06
C PHE A 786 1.54 -4.62 -34.07
N SER A 787 2.49 -4.23 -34.91
CA SER A 787 2.95 -2.85 -35.04
C SER A 787 2.88 -2.37 -36.49
N GLY A 788 2.62 -1.08 -36.65
CA GLY A 788 2.81 -0.35 -37.90
C GLY A 788 3.49 0.96 -37.55
N ASN A 789 4.48 1.36 -38.33
CA ASN A 789 5.26 2.57 -38.07
C ASN A 789 5.56 3.32 -39.37
N TYR A 790 5.90 4.59 -39.21
CA TYR A 790 6.50 5.43 -40.22
C TYR A 790 7.72 6.10 -39.62
N ASP A 791 8.79 6.07 -40.38
CA ASP A 791 10.06 6.70 -40.06
C ASP A 791 10.45 7.55 -41.28
N ASN A 792 10.84 8.80 -41.10
CA ASN A 792 11.14 9.65 -42.25
C ASN A 792 12.42 9.27 -42.98
N GLU A 793 13.32 8.49 -42.37
CA GLU A 793 14.50 7.94 -43.03
C GLU A 793 14.26 6.53 -43.57
N MET A 794 13.50 5.70 -42.85
CA MET A 794 13.30 4.28 -43.21
C MET A 794 11.94 3.99 -43.89
N GLY A 795 11.06 4.98 -44.02
CA GLY A 795 9.75 4.85 -44.66
C GLY A 795 8.72 4.10 -43.81
N TRP A 796 7.72 3.52 -44.47
CA TRP A 796 6.63 2.78 -43.82
C TRP A 796 7.03 1.36 -43.45
N GLY A 797 6.66 0.95 -42.24
CA GLY A 797 6.92 -0.36 -41.68
C GLY A 797 5.66 -1.03 -41.14
N ALA A 798 5.60 -2.35 -41.25
CA ALA A 798 4.66 -3.17 -40.49
C ALA A 798 5.40 -4.37 -39.90
N GLY A 799 4.98 -4.79 -38.71
CA GLY A 799 5.76 -5.72 -37.91
C GLY A 799 5.05 -6.27 -36.68
N ILE A 800 5.88 -6.79 -35.78
CA ILE A 800 5.48 -7.25 -34.46
C ILE A 800 6.36 -6.60 -33.40
N THR A 801 5.75 -6.32 -32.25
CA THR A 801 6.47 -5.89 -31.05
C THR A 801 6.40 -6.97 -29.99
N LEU A 802 7.55 -7.38 -29.49
CA LEU A 802 7.70 -8.26 -28.33
C LEU A 802 8.03 -7.42 -27.10
N THR A 803 7.38 -7.71 -25.98
CA THR A 803 7.60 -7.00 -24.71
C THR A 803 7.85 -8.01 -23.60
N TYR A 804 8.91 -7.79 -22.82
CA TYR A 804 9.24 -8.57 -21.64
C TYR A 804 8.79 -7.87 -20.37
#